data_AF-A0A8T5T9K8-F1
#
_entry.id   AF-A0A8T5T9K8-F1
#
_cell.length_a   1.000
_cell.length_b   1.000
_cell.length_c   1.000
_cell.angle_alpha   90.00
_cell.angle_beta   90.00
_cell.angle_gamma   90.00
#
_symmetry.space_group_name_H-M   'P 1'
#
loop_
_entity.id
_entity.type
_entity.pdbx_description
1 polymer ?
#
loop_
_entity_poly.entity_id
_entity_poly.type
_entity_poly.pdbx_seq_one_letter_code
_entity_poly.pdbx_strand_id
1 'polypeptide(L)'
;MGLGIDLNLLGSLSNGENLEKVQNIFNSLMVNLEEKLGNKPYETNIKISILDEENLILNDPFEFGVKRSKENQAKIHLSITSIKFIPQILLRECYKLFILPKNRKSIQVQFAVYMIIESELDTLNNNIDWKKFILPIENFQPYFAIDGERLVKFFKLEDPDTEENPISFFFQLINTFDPDLLNDTIFNRLIIEFMNRIRLYLQDDEILETIKVLKEIFFQVKNYRALLEYQDYFKKFKESGSIRTDLSLRKFVSNVRWLNKHSFCGPDYHLDWFTISMAIYIIHVKFHPYCRWNNIKIFMSNLPFFFWSQLSSFGYAREFFGYIIIPNSYAEDLLQSLEFFKDTGFFYEIKLYTPKTLHYYLNLNYYRKLTDLDKILHSQRKGYRKDFELFFKTNYQKKIVLNKLSLFDFVLLDRARVQSFAGFGFERRESTLKVLKSDLLSEISYQKMILEQFKNVLDRFSESLDLKKKFFNLLLNNKKYGFFTFKEYVEQIVDSMKLSEDILKKNPSINNPISFKDFVKKHGISMVFQENLNLHNERVRDLLLRELIPLYFQDKSQYNEEYQMLSNIKEYLSICGQLKIYNLNSMKHIVENPSWESKIYSKKEEKLDLIYKESLLRNITSVEVENRLEDFSTSDPPIISPKMIDSLIGVLHSTISFILVAKNTTRVLSFIKVLSHTVPHYTYYELHEVMDDKNYIFCRFGIQGMDIKEKYEFYSIVHNHLKGDLIIFSRYIHQGFYNTFSRRSYYDFIDGTFFYTADLYSEFRKQIRDKFGKKYSPLTIHAPKNTSIFWLKKTNLVSFIDEVNQKRMVESQHFEKNQLDLLVEFNKNLRSYLLNSKDYQEVREKQFFV
;
A
#
# COMPACT_ATOMS: atom_id res chain seq x y z
N MET A 1 13.81 -26.44 15.37
CA MET A 1 12.48 -27.06 15.52
C MET A 1 11.51 -25.91 15.56
N GLY A 2 10.60 -25.78 14.58
CA GLY A 2 9.72 -24.61 14.52
C GLY A 2 8.62 -24.69 15.59
N LEU A 3 8.40 -23.58 16.30
CA LEU A 3 7.25 -23.32 17.17
C LEU A 3 5.95 -23.26 16.34
N GLY A 4 5.54 -24.40 15.80
CA GLY A 4 4.25 -24.56 15.14
C GLY A 4 3.15 -24.63 16.18
N ILE A 5 2.09 -23.84 16.00
CA ILE A 5 0.82 -24.11 16.69
C ILE A 5 0.41 -25.54 16.32
N ASP A 6 0.04 -26.38 17.28
CA ASP A 6 -0.47 -27.73 16.96
C ASP A 6 -1.87 -27.63 16.32
N LEU A 7 -1.87 -27.37 15.00
CA LEU A 7 -3.06 -27.22 14.20
C LEU A 7 -3.84 -28.52 14.04
N ASN A 8 -3.25 -29.68 14.39
CA ASN A 8 -3.97 -30.95 14.43
C ASN A 8 -5.09 -30.93 15.48
N LEU A 9 -4.93 -30.15 16.56
CA LEU A 9 -5.97 -29.92 17.57
C LEU A 9 -7.22 -29.28 16.94
N LEU A 10 -7.02 -28.33 16.02
CA LEU A 10 -8.08 -27.64 15.29
C LEU A 10 -8.71 -28.51 14.20
N GLY A 11 -7.91 -29.32 13.50
CA GLY A 11 -8.39 -30.28 12.50
C GLY A 11 -9.25 -31.42 13.09
N SER A 12 -9.13 -31.67 14.40
CA SER A 12 -9.91 -32.69 15.12
C SER A 12 -11.34 -32.27 15.48
N LEU A 13 -11.73 -31.02 15.20
CA LEU A 13 -13.07 -30.48 15.45
C LEU A 13 -13.97 -30.79 14.24
N SER A 14 -14.78 -31.85 14.32
CA SER A 14 -15.77 -32.20 13.28
C SER A 14 -17.19 -32.21 13.84
N ASN A 15 -18.17 -31.77 13.03
CA ASN A 15 -19.54 -31.42 13.43
C ASN A 15 -20.15 -32.26 14.59
N GLY A 16 -20.42 -31.59 15.72
CA GLY A 16 -21.21 -32.12 16.85
C GLY A 16 -20.45 -32.34 18.17
N GLU A 17 -19.61 -31.40 18.64
CA GLU A 17 -18.65 -31.67 19.73
C GLU A 17 -18.96 -31.06 21.11
N ASN A 18 -18.42 -31.75 22.13
CA ASN A 18 -18.48 -31.48 23.56
C ASN A 18 -17.77 -30.14 23.93
N LEU A 19 -18.49 -29.27 24.65
CA LEU A 19 -18.03 -27.99 25.20
C LEU A 19 -16.69 -28.06 25.94
N GLU A 20 -16.45 -29.16 26.65
CA GLU A 20 -15.21 -29.39 27.38
C GLU A 20 -14.00 -29.51 26.45
N LYS A 21 -14.16 -30.18 25.30
CA LYS A 21 -13.12 -30.31 24.27
C LYS A 21 -12.77 -28.97 23.65
N VAL A 22 -13.77 -28.14 23.33
CA VAL A 22 -13.58 -26.79 22.77
C VAL A 22 -12.86 -25.87 23.75
N GLN A 23 -13.24 -25.89 25.03
CA GLN A 23 -12.57 -25.12 26.08
C GLN A 23 -11.10 -25.56 26.25
N ASN A 24 -10.83 -26.87 26.24
CA ASN A 24 -9.47 -27.40 26.36
C ASN A 24 -8.60 -26.98 25.18
N ILE A 25 -9.12 -27.09 23.95
CA ILE A 25 -8.41 -26.62 22.75
C ILE A 25 -8.11 -25.13 22.83
N PHE A 26 -9.07 -24.31 23.26
CA PHE A 26 -8.84 -22.87 23.42
C PHE A 26 -7.74 -22.57 24.44
N ASN A 27 -7.76 -23.25 25.59
CA ASN A 27 -6.72 -23.08 26.61
C ASN A 27 -5.34 -23.50 26.08
N SER A 28 -5.25 -24.61 25.35
CA SER A 28 -4.02 -25.07 24.72
C SER A 28 -3.52 -24.08 23.65
N LEU A 29 -4.40 -23.53 22.81
CA LEU A 29 -4.05 -22.50 21.83
C LEU A 29 -3.51 -21.24 22.51
N MET A 30 -4.11 -20.82 23.62
CA MET A 30 -3.64 -19.67 24.39
C MET A 30 -2.21 -19.86 24.91
N VAL A 31 -1.89 -21.03 25.45
CA VAL A 31 -0.54 -21.35 25.93
C VAL A 31 0.46 -21.37 24.77
N ASN A 32 0.12 -22.04 23.67
CA ASN A 32 0.98 -22.10 22.49
C ASN A 32 1.23 -20.72 21.88
N LEU A 33 0.21 -19.84 21.88
CA LEU A 33 0.33 -18.47 21.38
C LEU A 33 1.15 -17.58 22.33
N GLU A 34 1.05 -17.76 23.65
CA GLU A 34 1.89 -17.03 24.60
C GLU A 34 3.37 -17.33 24.36
N GLU A 35 3.72 -18.60 24.15
CA GLU A 35 5.08 -19.03 23.79
C GLU A 35 5.49 -18.46 22.41
N LYS A 36 4.68 -18.67 21.38
CA LYS A 36 4.98 -18.23 20.02
C LYS A 36 5.12 -16.72 19.86
N LEU A 37 4.28 -15.94 20.56
CA LEU A 37 4.26 -14.47 20.44
C LEU A 37 5.24 -13.79 21.40
N GLY A 38 5.78 -14.52 22.39
CA GLY A 38 6.66 -13.98 23.42
C GLY A 38 5.99 -12.90 24.30
N ASN A 39 4.66 -12.89 24.37
CA ASN A 39 3.87 -11.86 25.04
C ASN A 39 2.75 -12.50 25.86
N LYS A 40 2.41 -11.91 27.01
CA LYS A 40 1.27 -12.36 27.81
C LYS A 40 -0.05 -11.83 27.24
N PRO A 41 -1.15 -12.60 27.30
CA PRO A 41 -2.46 -12.09 26.91
C PRO A 41 -2.93 -11.01 27.89
N TYR A 42 -3.61 -9.98 27.36
CA TYR A 42 -4.19 -8.89 28.15
C TYR A 42 -5.41 -9.31 28.97
N GLU A 43 -6.05 -10.42 28.57
CA GLU A 43 -7.20 -11.00 29.27
C GLU A 43 -6.98 -12.51 29.40
N THR A 44 -7.11 -13.02 30.62
CA THR A 44 -6.98 -14.44 30.98
C THR A 44 -8.29 -14.98 31.52
N ASN A 45 -8.37 -16.30 31.74
CA ASN A 45 -9.54 -16.97 32.30
C ASN A 45 -10.81 -16.78 31.46
N ILE A 46 -10.73 -17.03 30.16
CA ILE A 46 -11.87 -16.93 29.25
C ILE A 46 -12.69 -18.24 29.30
N LYS A 47 -14.01 -18.11 29.46
CA LYS A 47 -14.92 -19.25 29.39
C LYS A 47 -15.65 -19.29 28.04
N ILE A 48 -15.60 -20.43 27.38
CA ILE A 48 -16.32 -20.70 26.13
C ILE A 48 -17.65 -21.37 26.43
N SER A 49 -18.67 -20.96 25.72
CA SER A 49 -19.96 -21.65 25.67
C SER A 49 -20.46 -21.70 24.23
N ILE A 50 -21.32 -22.66 23.90
CA ILE A 50 -21.99 -22.74 22.61
C ILE A 50 -23.46 -22.39 22.85
N LEU A 51 -24.01 -21.47 22.07
CA LEU A 51 -25.41 -21.07 22.12
C LEU A 51 -26.12 -21.42 20.82
N ASP A 52 -27.38 -21.80 20.96
CA ASP A 52 -28.33 -21.97 19.86
C ASP A 52 -29.00 -20.61 19.58
N GLU A 53 -28.22 -19.66 19.07
CA GLU A 53 -28.71 -18.34 18.64
C GLU A 53 -28.46 -18.18 17.12
N GLU A 54 -29.52 -17.82 16.38
CA GLU A 54 -29.51 -17.57 14.92
C GLU A 54 -28.88 -16.21 14.53
N ASN A 55 -28.65 -15.32 15.48
CA ASN A 55 -28.30 -13.94 15.17
C ASN A 55 -26.81 -13.66 15.31
N LEU A 56 -26.12 -13.53 14.17
CA LEU A 56 -24.79 -12.94 14.15
C LEU A 56 -24.65 -11.94 13.01
N ILE A 57 -24.25 -10.74 13.39
CA ILE A 57 -24.05 -9.56 12.56
C ILE A 57 -23.13 -9.92 11.38
N LEU A 58 -23.68 -9.90 10.17
CA LEU A 58 -22.98 -10.26 8.92
C LEU A 58 -21.93 -9.22 8.47
N ASN A 59 -21.91 -8.04 9.09
CA ASN A 59 -21.17 -6.89 8.59
C ASN A 59 -19.78 -6.70 9.24
N ASP A 60 -19.43 -7.49 10.27
CA ASP A 60 -18.12 -7.43 10.93
C ASP A 60 -17.50 -8.85 11.05
N PRO A 61 -16.37 -9.12 10.35
CA PRO A 61 -15.70 -10.42 10.36
C PRO A 61 -15.14 -10.79 11.74
N PHE A 62 -14.94 -9.82 12.63
CA PHE A 62 -14.47 -10.02 14.00
C PHE A 62 -15.59 -10.29 15.00
N GLU A 63 -16.84 -10.05 14.62
CA GLU A 63 -18.03 -10.36 15.42
C GLU A 63 -18.77 -11.59 14.90
N PHE A 64 -18.46 -12.05 13.69
CA PHE A 64 -19.03 -13.26 13.13
C PHE A 64 -18.83 -14.48 14.06
N GLY A 65 -19.88 -15.26 14.26
CA GLY A 65 -19.81 -16.53 15.00
C GLY A 65 -19.85 -16.38 16.51
N VAL A 66 -19.77 -15.16 17.07
CA VAL A 66 -19.50 -14.96 18.50
C VAL A 66 -20.28 -13.84 19.18
N LYS A 67 -20.58 -14.03 20.46
CA LYS A 67 -21.09 -12.99 21.38
C LYS A 67 -20.21 -12.95 22.62
N ARG A 68 -19.84 -11.74 23.07
CA ARG A 68 -18.90 -11.56 24.20
C ARG A 68 -19.61 -10.88 25.36
N SER A 69 -19.41 -11.38 26.57
CA SER A 69 -19.95 -10.79 27.79
C SER A 69 -18.87 -10.66 28.87
N LYS A 70 -18.99 -9.64 29.72
CA LYS A 70 -18.05 -9.30 30.81
C LYS A 70 -18.75 -9.03 32.14
N GLU A 71 -19.87 -9.71 32.42
CA GLU A 71 -20.64 -9.46 33.65
C GLU A 71 -19.92 -9.90 34.92
N ASN A 72 -19.11 -10.98 34.87
CA ASN A 72 -18.33 -11.49 36.03
C ASN A 72 -16.99 -12.14 35.63
N GLN A 73 -16.98 -12.84 34.50
CA GLN A 73 -15.80 -13.44 33.86
C GLN A 73 -15.97 -13.21 32.36
N ALA A 74 -14.88 -12.97 31.63
CA ALA A 74 -14.96 -12.81 30.18
C ALA A 74 -15.42 -14.13 29.54
N LYS A 75 -16.59 -14.09 28.91
CA LYS A 75 -17.20 -15.24 28.23
C LYS A 75 -17.28 -15.00 26.74
N ILE A 76 -16.99 -16.05 25.98
CA ILE A 76 -17.17 -16.11 24.53
C ILE A 76 -18.24 -17.16 24.26
N HIS A 77 -19.35 -16.71 23.67
CA HIS A 77 -20.44 -17.57 23.24
C HIS A 77 -20.28 -17.80 21.73
N LEU A 78 -20.05 -19.05 21.31
CA LEU A 78 -19.99 -19.45 19.91
C LEU A 78 -21.39 -19.84 19.42
N SER A 79 -21.79 -19.41 18.22
CA SER A 79 -23.06 -19.88 17.64
C SER A 79 -22.91 -21.24 16.98
N ILE A 80 -23.88 -22.11 17.24
CA ILE A 80 -23.96 -23.44 16.61
C ILE A 80 -24.14 -23.36 15.08
N THR A 81 -24.75 -22.28 14.57
CA THR A 81 -24.92 -22.04 13.12
C THR A 81 -23.60 -21.81 12.39
N SER A 82 -22.54 -21.46 13.13
CA SER A 82 -21.19 -21.19 12.62
C SER A 82 -20.23 -22.36 12.85
N ILE A 83 -20.74 -23.55 13.19
CA ILE A 83 -19.93 -24.71 13.62
C ILE A 83 -18.83 -25.11 12.61
N LYS A 84 -19.11 -24.98 11.30
CA LYS A 84 -18.15 -25.28 10.22
C LYS A 84 -16.90 -24.39 10.22
N PHE A 85 -16.95 -23.24 10.90
CA PHE A 85 -15.89 -22.23 10.97
C PHE A 85 -15.29 -22.09 12.39
N ILE A 86 -15.59 -23.01 13.31
CA ILE A 86 -15.06 -22.97 14.68
C ILE A 86 -13.52 -22.87 14.70
N PRO A 87 -12.75 -23.60 13.88
CA PRO A 87 -11.29 -23.47 13.90
C PRO A 87 -10.80 -22.04 13.69
N GLN A 88 -11.37 -21.35 12.70
CA GLN A 88 -11.05 -19.96 12.38
C GLN A 88 -11.50 -19.01 13.49
N ILE A 89 -12.72 -19.23 14.01
CA ILE A 89 -13.29 -18.41 15.08
C ILE A 89 -12.46 -18.53 16.36
N LEU A 90 -12.10 -19.74 16.80
CA LEU A 90 -11.31 -19.96 18.01
C LEU A 90 -9.95 -19.28 17.91
N LEU A 91 -9.23 -19.49 16.80
CA LEU A 91 -7.92 -18.90 16.60
C LEU A 91 -7.97 -17.37 16.57
N ARG A 92 -9.00 -16.80 15.92
CA ARG A 92 -9.29 -15.35 15.96
C ARG A 92 -9.49 -14.85 17.38
N GLU A 93 -10.31 -15.53 18.17
CA GLU A 93 -10.58 -15.13 19.54
C GLU A 93 -9.34 -15.24 20.44
N CYS A 94 -8.48 -16.25 20.26
CA CYS A 94 -7.21 -16.33 20.97
C CYS A 94 -6.31 -15.15 20.61
N TYR A 95 -6.09 -14.87 19.32
CA TYR A 95 -5.24 -13.77 18.87
C TYR A 95 -5.70 -12.41 19.40
N LYS A 96 -7.02 -12.15 19.48
CA LYS A 96 -7.58 -10.90 20.03
C LYS A 96 -7.09 -10.62 21.45
N LEU A 97 -6.78 -11.64 22.24
CA LEU A 97 -6.36 -11.49 23.63
C LEU A 97 -4.93 -10.94 23.76
N PHE A 98 -4.10 -11.08 22.72
CA PHE A 98 -2.75 -10.53 22.63
C PHE A 98 -2.70 -9.12 22.02
N ILE A 99 -3.86 -8.52 21.72
CA ILE A 99 -3.97 -7.16 21.20
C ILE A 99 -4.46 -6.24 22.31
N LEU A 100 -3.83 -5.07 22.46
CA LEU A 100 -4.30 -4.03 23.36
C LEU A 100 -5.79 -3.71 23.12
N PRO A 101 -6.64 -3.66 24.16
CA PRO A 101 -8.08 -3.46 24.00
C PRO A 101 -8.48 -2.26 23.12
N LYS A 102 -7.71 -1.16 23.19
CA LYS A 102 -7.92 0.04 22.36
C LYS A 102 -7.69 -0.20 20.85
N ASN A 103 -6.79 -1.13 20.50
CA ASN A 103 -6.40 -1.40 19.11
C ASN A 103 -7.28 -2.47 18.44
N ARG A 104 -8.07 -3.23 19.21
CA ARG A 104 -8.95 -4.31 18.69
C ARG A 104 -10.05 -3.85 17.73
N LYS A 105 -10.35 -2.55 17.71
CA LYS A 105 -11.37 -1.94 16.84
C LYS A 105 -10.80 -1.47 15.49
N SER A 106 -9.48 -1.46 15.31
CA SER A 106 -8.87 -1.08 14.03
C SER A 106 -9.15 -2.16 12.98
N ILE A 107 -9.80 -1.78 11.88
CA ILE A 107 -10.12 -2.71 10.78
C ILE A 107 -8.85 -3.31 10.15
N GLN A 108 -7.76 -2.55 10.10
CA GLN A 108 -6.47 -3.01 9.57
C GLN A 108 -5.83 -4.06 10.49
N VAL A 109 -5.89 -3.87 11.81
CA VAL A 109 -5.42 -4.87 12.77
C VAL A 109 -6.25 -6.14 12.66
N GLN A 110 -7.57 -6.01 12.56
CA GLN A 110 -8.49 -7.12 12.34
C GLN A 110 -8.16 -7.88 11.05
N PHE A 111 -7.94 -7.15 9.95
CA PHE A 111 -7.56 -7.73 8.66
C PHE A 111 -6.21 -8.46 8.74
N ALA A 112 -5.19 -7.91 9.40
CA ALA A 112 -3.91 -8.59 9.59
C ALA A 112 -4.04 -9.89 10.39
N VAL A 113 -4.81 -9.89 11.48
CA VAL A 113 -5.08 -11.13 12.25
C VAL A 113 -5.82 -12.15 11.40
N TYR A 114 -6.76 -11.71 10.56
CA TYR A 114 -7.41 -12.60 9.60
C TYR A 114 -6.38 -13.19 8.59
N MET A 115 -5.45 -12.38 8.09
CA MET A 115 -4.36 -12.86 7.22
C MET A 115 -3.39 -13.83 7.94
N ILE A 116 -3.16 -13.65 9.23
CA ILE A 116 -2.39 -14.58 10.06
C ILE A 116 -3.11 -15.93 10.12
N ILE A 117 -4.40 -15.94 10.44
CA ILE A 117 -5.24 -17.15 10.46
C ILE A 117 -5.22 -17.86 9.10
N GLU A 118 -5.36 -17.10 8.01
CA GLU A 118 -5.27 -17.63 6.65
C GLU A 118 -3.92 -18.24 6.32
N SER A 119 -2.83 -17.65 6.84
CA SER A 119 -1.48 -18.18 6.65
C SER A 119 -1.23 -19.48 7.42
N GLU A 120 -1.86 -19.64 8.57
CA GLU A 120 -1.70 -20.81 9.44
C GLU A 120 -2.65 -21.95 9.06
N LEU A 121 -3.87 -21.66 8.65
CA LEU A 121 -4.92 -22.65 8.37
C LEU A 121 -5.05 -23.01 6.87
N ASP A 122 -4.04 -22.72 6.07
CA ASP A 122 -4.08 -22.88 4.61
C ASP A 122 -4.25 -24.34 4.12
N THR A 123 -4.01 -25.30 5.00
CA THR A 123 -4.15 -26.75 4.78
C THR A 123 -5.54 -27.30 5.13
N LEU A 124 -6.40 -26.55 5.83
CA LEU A 124 -7.74 -27.02 6.21
C LEU A 124 -8.73 -26.90 5.03
N ASN A 125 -9.50 -27.97 4.79
CA ASN A 125 -10.49 -28.03 3.70
C ASN A 125 -11.56 -26.92 3.79
N ASN A 126 -11.95 -26.55 5.01
CA ASN A 126 -13.00 -25.55 5.27
C ASN A 126 -12.55 -24.11 4.94
N ASN A 127 -11.25 -23.89 4.68
CA ASN A 127 -10.72 -22.56 4.43
C ASN A 127 -11.26 -21.94 3.14
N ILE A 128 -11.61 -22.76 2.13
CA ILE A 128 -12.23 -22.28 0.89
C ILE A 128 -13.61 -21.65 1.17
N ASP A 129 -14.42 -22.30 2.00
CA ASP A 129 -15.76 -21.81 2.35
C ASP A 129 -15.68 -20.58 3.26
N TRP A 130 -14.67 -20.53 4.14
CA TRP A 130 -14.40 -19.38 4.99
C TRP A 130 -14.01 -18.15 4.16
N LYS A 131 -13.12 -18.30 3.17
CA LYS A 131 -12.78 -17.23 2.22
C LYS A 131 -14.00 -16.73 1.47
N LYS A 132 -14.81 -17.62 0.90
CA LYS A 132 -16.05 -17.25 0.21
C LYS A 132 -17.01 -16.46 1.10
N PHE A 133 -17.01 -16.75 2.40
CA PHE A 133 -17.84 -16.06 3.38
C PHE A 133 -17.29 -14.67 3.77
N ILE A 134 -15.98 -14.51 3.91
CA ILE A 134 -15.37 -13.26 4.38
C ILE A 134 -15.14 -12.24 3.25
N LEU A 135 -14.86 -12.71 2.02
CA LEU A 135 -14.62 -11.85 0.84
C LEU A 135 -15.73 -10.80 0.57
N PRO A 136 -17.03 -11.09 0.77
CA PRO A 136 -18.10 -10.12 0.56
C PRO A 136 -18.20 -9.03 1.65
N ILE A 137 -17.47 -9.13 2.76
CA ILE A 137 -17.61 -8.19 3.86
C ILE A 137 -17.00 -6.83 3.49
N GLU A 138 -17.85 -5.80 3.42
CA GLU A 138 -17.55 -4.46 2.91
C GLU A 138 -16.27 -3.85 3.52
N ASN A 139 -16.07 -4.02 4.83
CA ASN A 139 -14.93 -3.44 5.53
C ASN A 139 -13.56 -4.06 5.14
N PHE A 140 -13.54 -5.30 4.63
CA PHE A 140 -12.31 -5.98 4.24
C PHE A 140 -12.02 -5.92 2.73
N GLN A 141 -13.03 -5.68 1.90
CA GLN A 141 -12.88 -5.66 0.43
C GLN A 141 -11.74 -4.77 -0.07
N PRO A 142 -11.55 -3.53 0.43
CA PRO A 142 -10.46 -2.68 -0.02
C PRO A 142 -9.07 -3.29 0.23
N TYR A 143 -8.92 -4.01 1.34
CA TYR A 143 -7.64 -4.59 1.77
C TYR A 143 -7.36 -5.94 1.10
N PHE A 144 -8.39 -6.74 0.81
CA PHE A 144 -8.20 -7.99 0.06
C PHE A 144 -7.57 -7.77 -1.32
N ALA A 145 -8.04 -6.75 -2.03
CA ALA A 145 -7.56 -6.43 -3.37
C ALA A 145 -6.09 -5.98 -3.40
N ILE A 146 -5.60 -5.38 -2.31
CA ILE A 146 -4.30 -4.70 -2.25
C ILE A 146 -3.28 -5.53 -1.46
N ASP A 147 -3.67 -6.06 -0.31
CA ASP A 147 -2.76 -6.55 0.74
C ASP A 147 -2.94 -8.02 1.11
N GLY A 148 -4.04 -8.66 0.72
CA GLY A 148 -4.42 -9.98 1.23
C GLY A 148 -3.32 -11.05 1.07
N GLU A 149 -3.04 -11.45 -0.17
CA GLU A 149 -2.02 -12.47 -0.42
C GLU A 149 -0.63 -12.06 0.08
N ARG A 150 -0.31 -10.78 -0.09
CA ARG A 150 0.96 -10.18 0.30
C ARG A 150 1.24 -10.41 1.79
N LEU A 151 0.23 -10.20 2.64
CA LEU A 151 0.32 -10.44 4.07
C LEU A 151 0.40 -11.93 4.41
N VAL A 152 -0.38 -12.79 3.75
CA VAL A 152 -0.31 -14.25 3.98
C VAL A 152 1.09 -14.80 3.74
N LYS A 153 1.73 -14.41 2.63
CA LYS A 153 3.12 -14.82 2.34
C LYS A 153 4.13 -14.18 3.28
N PHE A 154 3.95 -12.88 3.60
CA PHE A 154 4.80 -12.20 4.56
C PHE A 154 4.82 -12.92 5.91
N PHE A 155 3.67 -13.31 6.46
CA PHE A 155 3.57 -13.99 7.76
C PHE A 155 4.16 -15.42 7.78
N LYS A 156 4.47 -16.00 6.62
CA LYS A 156 5.14 -17.31 6.50
C LYS A 156 6.66 -17.24 6.48
N LEU A 157 7.25 -16.04 6.47
CA LEU A 157 8.70 -15.90 6.53
C LEU A 157 9.23 -16.35 7.89
N GLU A 158 10.38 -17.01 7.89
CA GLU A 158 11.08 -17.40 9.12
C GLU A 158 12.31 -16.52 9.29
N ASP A 159 12.58 -16.06 10.52
CA ASP A 159 13.84 -15.38 10.82
C ASP A 159 14.99 -16.40 10.89
N PRO A 160 16.20 -16.09 10.38
CA PRO A 160 17.34 -17.01 10.39
C PRO A 160 17.84 -17.41 11.78
N ASP A 161 17.83 -16.49 12.75
CA ASP A 161 18.58 -16.63 14.00
C ASP A 161 17.74 -16.34 15.27
N THR A 162 16.51 -15.84 15.11
CA THR A 162 15.57 -15.67 16.23
C THR A 162 14.35 -16.57 16.06
N GLU A 163 13.81 -17.09 17.18
CA GLU A 163 12.46 -17.69 17.17
C GLU A 163 11.36 -16.67 16.82
N GLU A 164 11.71 -15.38 16.65
CA GLU A 164 10.78 -14.35 16.20
C GLU A 164 10.41 -14.56 14.72
N ASN A 165 9.13 -14.47 14.43
CA ASN A 165 8.58 -14.55 13.08
C ASN A 165 7.78 -13.25 12.83
N PRO A 166 7.37 -12.96 11.59
CA PRO A 166 6.61 -11.75 11.28
C PRO A 166 5.30 -11.63 12.08
N ILE A 167 4.73 -12.75 12.56
CA ILE A 167 3.55 -12.77 13.42
C ILE A 167 3.90 -12.20 14.80
N SER A 168 4.93 -12.72 15.48
CA SER A 168 5.35 -12.19 16.78
C SER A 168 5.76 -10.72 16.70
N PHE A 169 6.49 -10.35 15.65
CA PHE A 169 6.86 -8.96 15.38
C PHE A 169 5.63 -8.05 15.18
N PHE A 170 4.60 -8.51 14.47
CA PHE A 170 3.35 -7.77 14.32
C PHE A 170 2.70 -7.46 15.66
N PHE A 171 2.56 -8.45 16.55
CA PHE A 171 1.96 -8.23 17.87
C PHE A 171 2.79 -7.29 18.75
N GLN A 172 4.12 -7.40 18.72
CA GLN A 172 4.98 -6.43 19.40
C GLN A 172 4.75 -5.01 18.85
N LEU A 173 4.74 -4.85 17.53
CA LEU A 173 4.64 -3.55 16.87
C LEU A 173 3.29 -2.87 17.14
N ILE A 174 2.17 -3.54 16.88
CA ILE A 174 0.84 -2.94 17.04
C ILE A 174 0.54 -2.53 18.48
N ASN A 175 1.12 -3.23 19.46
CA ASN A 175 0.91 -2.92 20.87
C ASN A 175 1.76 -1.72 21.33
N THR A 176 2.74 -1.29 20.54
CA THR A 176 3.49 -0.03 20.79
C THR A 176 2.82 1.20 20.18
N PHE A 177 1.91 1.02 19.22
CA PHE A 177 1.27 2.15 18.53
C PHE A 177 0.04 2.69 19.26
N ASP A 178 -0.14 4.00 19.12
CA ASP A 178 -1.40 4.66 19.40
C ASP A 178 -2.45 4.28 18.34
N PRO A 179 -3.73 4.04 18.70
CA PRO A 179 -4.81 3.79 17.74
C PRO A 179 -4.82 4.73 16.53
N ASP A 180 -4.51 6.01 16.73
CA ASP A 180 -4.54 7.02 15.66
C ASP A 180 -3.42 6.82 14.61
N LEU A 181 -2.38 6.05 14.95
CA LEU A 181 -1.29 5.68 14.06
C LEU A 181 -1.55 4.37 13.29
N LEU A 182 -2.62 3.64 13.63
CA LEU A 182 -3.06 2.41 12.94
C LEU A 182 -3.92 2.76 11.70
N ASN A 183 -3.34 3.53 10.78
CA ASN A 183 -4.00 3.94 9.53
C ASN A 183 -3.67 2.98 8.36
N ASP A 184 -4.10 3.33 7.15
CA ASP A 184 -3.93 2.53 5.93
C ASP A 184 -2.46 2.23 5.54
N THR A 185 -1.48 2.79 6.24
CA THR A 185 -0.05 2.52 5.98
C THR A 185 0.57 1.47 6.90
N ILE A 186 -0.20 0.91 7.84
CA ILE A 186 0.32 -0.03 8.85
C ILE A 186 1.00 -1.25 8.24
N PHE A 187 0.45 -1.83 7.16
CA PHE A 187 1.02 -3.01 6.51
C PHE A 187 2.37 -2.71 5.85
N ASN A 188 2.47 -1.58 5.13
CA ASN A 188 3.73 -1.14 4.54
C ASN A 188 4.78 -0.88 5.63
N ARG A 189 4.38 -0.25 6.74
CA ARG A 189 5.28 -0.01 7.87
C ARG A 189 5.75 -1.30 8.52
N LEU A 190 4.84 -2.25 8.79
CA LEU A 190 5.16 -3.57 9.34
C LEU A 190 6.21 -4.27 8.49
N ILE A 191 6.01 -4.32 7.17
CA ILE A 191 6.94 -4.95 6.24
C ILE A 191 8.29 -4.21 6.26
N ILE A 192 8.31 -2.87 6.14
CA ILE A 192 9.57 -2.08 6.15
C ILE A 192 10.38 -2.31 7.43
N GLU A 193 9.74 -2.25 8.60
CA GLU A 193 10.44 -2.39 9.87
C GLU A 193 10.98 -3.81 10.07
N PHE A 194 10.21 -4.83 9.67
CA PHE A 194 10.68 -6.22 9.68
C PHE A 194 11.85 -6.44 8.70
N MET A 195 11.76 -5.86 7.50
CA MET A 195 12.80 -5.91 6.47
C MET A 195 14.10 -5.26 6.94
N ASN A 196 14.04 -4.16 7.68
CA ASN A 196 15.21 -3.52 8.27
C ASN A 196 15.94 -4.43 9.26
N ARG A 197 15.22 -5.31 9.99
CA ARG A 197 15.82 -6.33 10.86
C ARG A 197 16.51 -7.42 10.04
N ILE A 198 15.81 -7.98 9.05
CA ILE A 198 16.36 -9.06 8.20
C ILE A 198 17.60 -8.62 7.42
N ARG A 199 17.71 -7.32 7.08
CA ARG A 199 18.87 -6.74 6.37
C ARG A 199 20.21 -7.14 6.98
N LEU A 200 20.30 -7.32 8.29
CA LEU A 200 21.53 -7.69 8.99
C LEU A 200 22.09 -9.05 8.52
N TYR A 201 21.22 -9.98 8.12
CA TYR A 201 21.63 -11.31 7.70
C TYR A 201 22.11 -11.35 6.24
N LEU A 202 21.81 -10.33 5.43
CA LEU A 202 22.36 -10.19 4.08
C LEU A 202 23.84 -9.76 4.09
N GLN A 203 24.48 -9.65 5.27
CA GLN A 203 25.87 -9.21 5.41
C GLN A 203 26.95 -10.22 5.06
N ASP A 204 26.57 -11.47 4.80
CA ASP A 204 27.48 -12.51 4.34
C ASP A 204 27.86 -12.30 2.86
N ASP A 205 29.16 -12.17 2.58
CA ASP A 205 29.69 -11.96 1.22
C ASP A 205 29.32 -13.11 0.25
N GLU A 206 29.14 -14.35 0.74
CA GLU A 206 28.69 -15.49 -0.06
C GLU A 206 27.21 -15.39 -0.41
N ILE A 207 26.37 -14.86 0.48
CA ILE A 207 24.95 -14.57 0.20
C ILE A 207 24.84 -13.47 -0.85
N LEU A 208 25.60 -12.38 -0.72
CA LEU A 208 25.62 -11.29 -1.68
C LEU A 208 26.15 -11.73 -3.06
N GLU A 209 27.20 -12.55 -3.09
CA GLU A 209 27.70 -13.18 -4.32
C GLU A 209 26.62 -14.09 -4.94
N THR A 210 25.85 -14.82 -4.12
CA THR A 210 24.75 -15.67 -4.60
C THR A 210 23.65 -14.84 -5.26
N ILE A 211 23.30 -13.68 -4.68
CA ILE A 211 22.33 -12.74 -5.25
C ILE A 211 22.79 -12.22 -6.62
N LYS A 212 24.07 -11.82 -6.73
CA LYS A 212 24.68 -11.39 -8.00
C LYS A 212 24.55 -12.47 -9.07
N VAL A 213 24.95 -13.70 -8.73
CA VAL A 213 24.91 -14.86 -9.63
C VAL A 213 23.47 -15.20 -10.04
N LEU A 214 22.52 -15.21 -9.10
CA LEU A 214 21.10 -15.45 -9.42
C LEU A 214 20.56 -14.43 -10.43
N LYS A 215 20.90 -13.15 -10.24
CA LYS A 215 20.53 -12.09 -11.17
C LYS A 215 21.11 -12.32 -12.56
N GLU A 216 22.38 -12.73 -12.65
CA GLU A 216 23.02 -13.04 -13.94
C GLU A 216 22.34 -14.22 -14.64
N ILE A 217 22.05 -15.30 -13.91
CA ILE A 217 21.29 -16.45 -14.45
C ILE A 217 19.92 -15.99 -14.95
N PHE A 218 19.16 -15.26 -14.13
CA PHE A 218 17.81 -14.85 -14.46
C PHE A 218 17.73 -13.90 -15.65
N PHE A 219 18.71 -12.99 -15.80
CA PHE A 219 18.76 -12.08 -16.95
C PHE A 219 19.06 -12.80 -18.27
N GLN A 220 19.78 -13.92 -18.22
CA GLN A 220 20.07 -14.75 -19.39
C GLN A 220 18.92 -15.70 -19.72
N VAL A 221 18.33 -16.35 -18.71
CA VAL A 221 17.22 -17.29 -18.89
C VAL A 221 15.90 -16.56 -19.21
N LYS A 222 15.73 -15.34 -18.70
CA LYS A 222 14.55 -14.46 -18.86
C LYS A 222 13.21 -15.05 -18.40
N ASN A 223 13.22 -16.21 -17.78
CA ASN A 223 12.02 -16.91 -17.35
C ASN A 223 12.17 -17.39 -15.90
N TYR A 224 11.05 -17.47 -15.19
CA TYR A 224 10.99 -18.04 -13.87
C TYR A 224 11.12 -19.56 -13.99
N ARG A 225 11.95 -20.14 -13.12
CA ARG A 225 12.31 -21.56 -13.12
C ARG A 225 12.37 -22.08 -11.69
N ALA A 226 12.20 -23.39 -11.53
CA ALA A 226 12.29 -24.02 -10.22
C ALA A 226 13.74 -24.01 -9.72
N LEU A 227 13.92 -24.07 -8.39
CA LEU A 227 15.26 -24.08 -7.77
C LEU A 227 16.21 -25.12 -8.39
N LEU A 228 15.72 -26.32 -8.72
CA LEU A 228 16.53 -27.38 -9.32
C LEU A 228 17.16 -26.95 -10.65
N GLU A 229 16.41 -26.25 -11.49
CA GLU A 229 16.87 -25.81 -12.81
C GLU A 229 17.94 -24.72 -12.68
N TYR A 230 17.84 -23.85 -11.66
CA TYR A 230 18.90 -22.87 -11.34
C TYR A 230 20.23 -23.53 -10.97
N GLN A 231 20.23 -24.76 -10.43
CA GLN A 231 21.46 -25.51 -10.13
C GLN A 231 22.17 -25.93 -11.42
N ASP A 232 21.40 -26.35 -12.41
CA ASP A 232 21.93 -26.76 -13.71
C ASP A 232 22.40 -25.56 -14.53
N TYR A 233 21.66 -24.45 -14.50
CA TYR A 233 22.12 -23.19 -15.10
C TYR A 233 23.39 -22.67 -14.43
N PHE A 234 23.50 -22.74 -13.11
CA PHE A 234 24.72 -22.35 -12.39
C PHE A 234 25.93 -23.13 -12.89
N LYS A 235 25.84 -24.47 -13.00
CA LYS A 235 26.93 -25.31 -13.53
C LYS A 235 27.28 -24.90 -14.95
N LYS A 236 26.29 -24.88 -15.84
CA LYS A 236 26.46 -24.57 -17.27
C LYS A 236 27.07 -23.18 -17.50
N PHE A 237 26.60 -22.16 -16.77
CA PHE A 237 27.08 -20.79 -16.93
C PHE A 237 28.44 -20.57 -16.27
N LYS A 238 28.75 -21.29 -15.19
CA LYS A 238 30.10 -21.28 -14.61
C LYS A 238 31.12 -21.97 -15.53
N GLU A 239 30.79 -23.14 -16.07
CA GLU A 239 31.65 -23.91 -16.98
C GLU A 239 31.92 -23.18 -18.30
N SER A 240 30.92 -22.51 -18.85
CA SER A 240 31.07 -21.68 -20.07
C SER A 240 31.77 -20.33 -19.81
N GLY A 241 32.04 -19.97 -18.56
CA GLY A 241 32.60 -18.66 -18.18
C GLY A 241 31.63 -17.49 -18.31
N SER A 242 30.33 -17.76 -18.55
CA SER A 242 29.25 -16.77 -18.62
C SER A 242 28.98 -16.11 -17.26
N ILE A 243 29.33 -16.79 -16.17
CA ILE A 243 29.31 -16.28 -14.80
C ILE A 243 30.67 -16.52 -14.16
N ARG A 244 31.23 -15.49 -13.52
CA ARG A 244 32.50 -15.57 -12.78
C ARG A 244 32.24 -15.51 -11.30
N THR A 245 32.46 -16.62 -10.61
CA THR A 245 32.21 -16.74 -9.17
C THR A 245 33.04 -17.84 -8.52
N ASP A 246 33.45 -17.58 -7.28
CA ASP A 246 34.17 -18.55 -6.43
C ASP A 246 33.21 -19.49 -5.69
N LEU A 247 31.89 -19.25 -5.75
CA LEU A 247 30.90 -20.12 -5.12
C LEU A 247 30.99 -21.55 -5.65
N SER A 248 30.96 -22.52 -4.75
CA SER A 248 30.72 -23.92 -5.13
C SER A 248 29.23 -24.13 -5.39
N LEU A 249 28.88 -25.15 -6.17
CA LEU A 249 27.47 -25.52 -6.36
C LEU A 249 26.76 -25.76 -5.02
N ARG A 250 27.42 -26.46 -4.09
CA ARG A 250 26.85 -26.75 -2.76
C ARG A 250 26.52 -25.47 -2.00
N LYS A 251 27.43 -24.49 -2.01
CA LYS A 251 27.23 -23.17 -1.38
C LYS A 251 26.11 -22.40 -2.06
N PHE A 252 26.14 -22.31 -3.39
CA PHE A 252 25.07 -21.68 -4.16
C PHE A 252 23.69 -22.27 -3.80
N VAL A 253 23.53 -23.60 -3.84
CA VAL A 253 22.26 -24.25 -3.50
C VAL A 253 21.82 -23.97 -2.06
N SER A 254 22.74 -24.03 -1.10
CA SER A 254 22.45 -23.71 0.30
C SER A 254 21.97 -22.27 0.46
N ASN A 255 22.66 -21.33 -0.16
CA ASN A 255 22.38 -19.90 -0.08
C ASN A 255 21.06 -19.53 -0.77
N VAL A 256 20.73 -20.14 -1.92
CA VAL A 256 19.43 -19.90 -2.57
C VAL A 256 18.28 -20.45 -1.73
N ARG A 257 18.44 -21.62 -1.09
CA ARG A 257 17.44 -22.14 -0.15
C ARG A 257 17.23 -21.21 1.03
N TRP A 258 18.34 -20.69 1.57
CA TRP A 258 18.29 -19.70 2.64
C TRP A 258 17.56 -18.43 2.19
N LEU A 259 17.89 -17.88 1.02
CA LEU A 259 17.22 -16.70 0.44
C LEU A 259 15.71 -16.94 0.24
N ASN A 260 15.31 -18.10 -0.26
CA ASN A 260 13.89 -18.43 -0.47
C ASN A 260 13.11 -18.58 0.84
N LYS A 261 13.79 -18.94 1.94
CA LYS A 261 13.15 -19.17 3.25
C LYS A 261 13.11 -17.90 4.11
N HIS A 262 14.14 -17.09 4.02
CA HIS A 262 14.40 -15.99 4.98
C HIS A 262 14.43 -14.61 4.34
N SER A 263 14.31 -14.49 3.01
CA SER A 263 14.46 -13.22 2.32
C SER A 263 13.38 -12.96 1.27
N PHE A 264 13.41 -11.75 0.73
CA PHE A 264 12.53 -11.26 -0.32
C PHE A 264 13.23 -11.25 -1.69
N CYS A 265 14.32 -12.01 -1.82
CA CYS A 265 15.02 -12.18 -3.08
C CYS A 265 14.21 -13.12 -3.99
N GLY A 266 13.74 -12.64 -5.15
CA GLY A 266 12.96 -13.45 -6.08
C GLY A 266 12.84 -12.84 -7.47
N PRO A 267 12.33 -13.59 -8.45
CA PRO A 267 12.19 -13.12 -9.82
C PRO A 267 11.07 -12.07 -9.93
N ASP A 268 11.45 -10.87 -10.39
CA ASP A 268 10.50 -9.82 -10.80
C ASP A 268 10.82 -9.30 -12.21
N TYR A 269 9.78 -8.82 -12.88
CA TYR A 269 9.84 -8.30 -14.23
C TYR A 269 9.40 -6.84 -14.30
N HIS A 270 10.06 -6.08 -15.15
CA HIS A 270 9.55 -4.81 -15.64
C HIS A 270 8.56 -5.06 -16.80
N LEU A 271 7.36 -4.48 -16.72
CA LEU A 271 6.38 -4.49 -17.80
C LEU A 271 6.49 -3.19 -18.62
N ASP A 272 6.63 -3.34 -19.93
CA ASP A 272 6.43 -2.23 -20.85
C ASP A 272 4.94 -2.09 -21.19
N TRP A 273 4.30 -1.13 -20.52
CA TRP A 273 2.87 -0.83 -20.67
C TRP A 273 2.46 -0.52 -22.11
N PHE A 274 3.35 0.03 -22.93
CA PHE A 274 3.02 0.39 -24.31
C PHE A 274 2.74 -0.84 -25.17
N THR A 275 3.47 -1.93 -24.92
CA THR A 275 3.32 -3.19 -25.67
C THR A 275 1.93 -3.82 -25.52
N ILE A 276 1.17 -3.41 -24.50
CA ILE A 276 -0.19 -3.85 -24.21
C ILE A 276 -1.23 -2.72 -24.33
N SER A 277 -0.98 -1.74 -25.21
CA SER A 277 -1.90 -0.63 -25.52
C SER A 277 -2.21 0.31 -24.34
N MET A 278 -1.25 0.50 -23.44
CA MET A 278 -1.32 1.47 -22.35
C MET A 278 -0.17 2.48 -22.43
N ALA A 279 -0.39 3.70 -21.95
CA ALA A 279 0.65 4.71 -21.81
C ALA A 279 1.05 4.85 -20.34
N ILE A 280 2.32 5.18 -20.12
CA ILE A 280 2.85 5.61 -18.83
C ILE A 280 3.29 7.07 -18.93
N TYR A 281 2.86 7.88 -17.96
CA TYR A 281 3.31 9.24 -17.78
C TYR A 281 3.80 9.45 -16.35
N ILE A 282 4.76 10.36 -16.19
CA ILE A 282 5.10 10.95 -14.90
C ILE A 282 4.48 12.34 -14.86
N ILE A 283 3.69 12.65 -13.84
CA ILE A 283 3.09 13.97 -13.66
C ILE A 283 3.78 14.67 -12.50
N HIS A 284 4.08 15.95 -12.69
CA HIS A 284 4.54 16.86 -11.65
C HIS A 284 3.56 18.02 -11.55
N VAL A 285 3.07 18.25 -10.33
CA VAL A 285 2.08 19.30 -10.08
C VAL A 285 2.57 20.14 -8.91
N LYS A 286 2.63 21.46 -9.11
CA LYS A 286 2.76 22.46 -8.05
C LYS A 286 1.44 23.19 -7.89
N PHE A 287 0.88 23.17 -6.69
CA PHE A 287 -0.35 23.88 -6.39
C PHE A 287 -0.10 25.34 -6.02
N HIS A 288 -1.11 26.18 -6.21
CA HIS A 288 -1.10 27.53 -5.68
C HIS A 288 -0.90 27.49 -4.14
N PRO A 289 -0.07 28.35 -3.51
CA PRO A 289 0.18 28.35 -2.07
C PRO A 289 -1.07 28.49 -1.19
N TYR A 290 -2.08 29.23 -1.67
CA TYR A 290 -3.39 29.36 -0.99
C TYR A 290 -4.31 28.14 -1.14
N CYS A 291 -3.87 27.11 -1.86
CA CYS A 291 -4.60 25.87 -1.95
C CYS A 291 -4.64 25.12 -0.60
N ARG A 292 -5.85 24.82 -0.15
CA ARG A 292 -6.08 23.99 1.05
C ARG A 292 -5.62 22.54 0.84
N TRP A 293 -5.22 21.86 1.92
CA TRP A 293 -4.69 20.49 1.83
C TRP A 293 -5.76 19.48 1.39
N ASN A 294 -7.00 19.67 1.86
CA ASN A 294 -8.12 18.79 1.50
C ASN A 294 -8.41 18.85 0.00
N ASN A 295 -8.31 20.04 -0.59
CA ASN A 295 -8.43 20.25 -2.03
C ASN A 295 -7.34 19.49 -2.81
N ILE A 296 -6.09 19.52 -2.35
CA ILE A 296 -4.99 18.73 -2.93
C ILE A 296 -5.28 17.23 -2.84
N LYS A 297 -5.68 16.76 -1.66
CA LYS A 297 -6.02 15.35 -1.44
C LYS A 297 -7.14 14.89 -2.37
N ILE A 298 -8.21 15.69 -2.52
CA ILE A 298 -9.34 15.40 -3.42
C ILE A 298 -8.87 15.33 -4.88
N PHE A 299 -8.04 16.27 -5.32
CA PHE A 299 -7.48 16.23 -6.67
C PHE A 299 -6.68 14.94 -6.90
N MET A 300 -5.80 14.60 -5.96
CA MET A 300 -4.94 13.41 -6.07
C MET A 300 -5.74 12.10 -6.00
N SER A 301 -6.74 12.00 -5.12
CA SER A 301 -7.53 10.78 -4.94
C SER A 301 -8.43 10.49 -6.13
N ASN A 302 -8.86 11.53 -6.85
CA ASN A 302 -9.85 11.42 -7.93
C ASN A 302 -9.26 11.57 -9.32
N LEU A 303 -7.97 11.91 -9.45
CA LEU A 303 -7.28 11.99 -10.74
C LEU A 303 -7.32 10.61 -11.42
N PRO A 304 -8.02 10.47 -12.57
CA PRO A 304 -8.19 9.17 -13.21
C PRO A 304 -6.84 8.55 -13.58
N PHE A 305 -6.71 7.25 -13.36
CA PHE A 305 -5.52 6.46 -13.66
C PHE A 305 -4.23 6.90 -12.94
N PHE A 306 -4.34 7.82 -11.97
CA PHE A 306 -3.22 8.21 -11.13
C PHE A 306 -2.81 7.05 -10.22
N PHE A 307 -1.51 6.86 -10.08
CA PHE A 307 -0.95 5.94 -9.11
C PHE A 307 0.28 6.55 -8.47
N TRP A 308 0.42 6.26 -7.18
CA TRP A 308 1.61 6.52 -6.38
C TRP A 308 2.07 7.99 -6.36
N SER A 309 1.59 8.71 -5.34
CA SER A 309 2.04 10.08 -5.08
C SER A 309 3.27 10.14 -4.18
N GLN A 310 4.20 11.01 -4.53
CA GLN A 310 5.28 11.48 -3.67
C GLN A 310 5.04 12.95 -3.41
N LEU A 311 4.95 13.33 -2.14
CA LEU A 311 4.57 14.69 -1.72
C LEU A 311 5.78 15.45 -1.20
N SER A 312 5.91 16.69 -1.60
CA SER A 312 6.79 17.66 -0.94
C SER A 312 5.96 18.80 -0.37
N SER A 313 6.15 19.04 0.92
CA SER A 313 5.64 20.21 1.63
C SER A 313 6.74 21.23 1.94
N PHE A 314 7.95 21.02 1.41
CA PHE A 314 9.08 21.90 1.64
C PHE A 314 9.05 23.08 0.65
N GLY A 315 8.85 24.30 1.16
CA GLY A 315 8.81 25.53 0.36
C GLY A 315 7.47 26.28 0.44
N TYR A 316 7.31 27.29 -0.42
CA TYR A 316 6.09 28.12 -0.48
C TYR A 316 4.91 27.44 -1.18
N ALA A 317 5.17 26.50 -2.09
CA ALA A 317 4.16 25.76 -2.82
C ALA A 317 4.19 24.29 -2.41
N ARG A 318 3.01 23.67 -2.38
CA ARG A 318 2.86 22.23 -2.20
C ARG A 318 2.97 21.57 -3.56
N GLU A 319 3.74 20.50 -3.64
CA GLU A 319 3.95 19.82 -4.91
C GLU A 319 3.96 18.31 -4.76
N PHE A 320 3.61 17.61 -5.83
CA PHE A 320 3.72 16.17 -5.89
C PHE A 320 4.25 15.69 -7.23
N PHE A 321 4.95 14.56 -7.17
CA PHE A 321 5.18 13.70 -8.33
C PHE A 321 4.29 12.48 -8.20
N GLY A 322 3.87 11.95 -9.34
CA GLY A 322 3.32 10.61 -9.38
C GLY A 322 3.25 10.12 -10.80
N TYR A 323 2.60 8.99 -10.98
CA TYR A 323 2.58 8.34 -12.27
C TYR A 323 1.14 8.14 -12.73
N ILE A 324 0.94 8.09 -14.04
CA ILE A 324 -0.34 7.82 -14.67
C ILE A 324 -0.14 6.67 -15.63
N ILE A 325 -0.81 5.55 -15.39
CA ILE A 325 -0.83 4.41 -16.32
C ILE A 325 -2.24 4.23 -16.82
N ILE A 326 -2.42 4.51 -18.10
CA ILE A 326 -3.70 4.82 -18.70
C ILE A 326 -3.84 4.08 -20.03
N PRO A 327 -5.02 3.54 -20.38
CA PRO A 327 -5.21 3.00 -21.72
C PRO A 327 -4.98 4.09 -22.78
N ASN A 328 -4.37 3.74 -23.92
CA ASN A 328 -4.07 4.72 -24.97
C ASN A 328 -5.31 5.49 -25.44
N SER A 329 -6.50 4.88 -25.35
CA SER A 329 -7.79 5.51 -25.69
C SER A 329 -8.15 6.74 -24.83
N TYR A 330 -7.54 6.93 -23.66
CA TYR A 330 -7.79 8.08 -22.79
C TYR A 330 -6.64 9.09 -22.75
N ALA A 331 -5.55 8.88 -23.52
CA ALA A 331 -4.38 9.75 -23.47
C ALA A 331 -4.71 11.21 -23.84
N GLU A 332 -5.57 11.41 -24.85
CA GLU A 332 -6.00 12.74 -25.28
C GLU A 332 -6.89 13.43 -24.22
N ASP A 333 -7.82 12.70 -23.62
CA ASP A 333 -8.69 13.21 -22.54
C ASP A 333 -7.88 13.68 -21.32
N LEU A 334 -6.78 12.98 -21.01
CA LEU A 334 -5.83 13.41 -19.98
C LEU A 334 -5.21 14.75 -20.35
N LEU A 335 -4.65 14.90 -21.56
CA LEU A 335 -4.01 16.14 -22.01
C LEU A 335 -4.97 17.32 -21.98
N GLN A 336 -6.17 17.16 -22.57
CA GLN A 336 -7.22 18.18 -22.54
C GLN A 336 -7.62 18.57 -21.11
N SER A 337 -7.65 17.60 -20.19
CA SER A 337 -7.95 17.88 -18.78
C SER A 337 -6.83 18.65 -18.08
N LEU A 338 -5.56 18.31 -18.33
CA LEU A 338 -4.42 19.04 -17.77
C LEU A 338 -4.32 20.48 -18.32
N GLU A 339 -4.69 20.70 -19.59
CA GLU A 339 -4.81 22.05 -20.15
C GLU A 339 -5.95 22.83 -19.49
N PHE A 340 -7.15 22.23 -19.41
CA PHE A 340 -8.28 22.83 -18.69
C PHE A 340 -7.90 23.24 -17.25
N PHE A 341 -7.09 22.44 -16.58
CA PHE A 341 -6.61 22.71 -15.23
C PHE A 341 -5.70 23.92 -15.13
N LYS A 342 -4.85 24.21 -16.12
CA LYS A 342 -3.99 25.41 -16.11
C LYS A 342 -4.82 26.70 -16.02
N ASP A 343 -5.99 26.73 -16.66
CA ASP A 343 -6.85 27.92 -16.68
C ASP A 343 -7.62 28.18 -15.39
N THR A 344 -7.74 27.16 -14.52
CA THR A 344 -8.44 27.27 -13.23
C THR A 344 -7.72 28.15 -12.21
N GLY A 345 -6.42 28.47 -12.42
CA GLY A 345 -5.58 29.19 -11.46
C GLY A 345 -5.27 28.40 -10.19
N PHE A 346 -5.73 27.15 -10.10
CA PHE A 346 -5.52 26.27 -8.97
C PHE A 346 -4.08 25.75 -8.88
N PHE A 347 -3.45 25.59 -10.04
CA PHE A 347 -2.11 25.08 -10.18
C PHE A 347 -1.16 26.21 -10.52
N TYR A 348 -0.02 26.20 -9.86
CA TYR A 348 1.12 27.04 -10.21
C TYR A 348 1.87 26.45 -11.41
N GLU A 349 2.01 25.12 -11.45
CA GLU A 349 2.71 24.40 -12.52
C GLU A 349 2.11 23.00 -12.67
N ILE A 350 1.91 22.55 -13.90
CA ILE A 350 1.62 21.16 -14.25
C ILE A 350 2.54 20.78 -15.40
N LYS A 351 3.31 19.71 -15.21
CA LYS A 351 4.15 19.10 -16.25
C LYS A 351 3.81 17.63 -16.38
N LEU A 352 3.79 17.17 -17.62
CA LEU A 352 3.56 15.77 -17.96
C LEU A 352 4.75 15.26 -18.75
N TYR A 353 5.31 14.14 -18.32
CA TYR A 353 6.49 13.56 -18.94
C TYR A 353 6.20 12.15 -19.44
N THR A 354 6.66 11.86 -20.66
CA THR A 354 6.70 10.50 -21.20
C THR A 354 8.10 9.91 -20.97
N PRO A 355 8.22 8.74 -20.33
CA PRO A 355 9.51 8.11 -20.14
C PRO A 355 9.99 7.45 -21.43
N LYS A 356 11.27 7.63 -21.74
CA LYS A 356 11.98 7.00 -22.87
C LYS A 356 12.81 5.80 -22.42
N THR A 357 13.56 6.00 -21.35
CA THR A 357 14.49 5.00 -20.82
C THR A 357 14.37 4.98 -19.31
N LEU A 358 14.45 3.79 -18.73
CA LEU A 358 14.41 3.57 -17.29
C LEU A 358 15.68 2.84 -16.85
N HIS A 359 16.29 3.38 -15.80
CA HIS A 359 17.48 2.85 -15.18
C HIS A 359 17.24 2.59 -13.70
N TYR A 360 17.58 1.39 -13.27
CA TYR A 360 17.63 1.01 -11.87
C TYR A 360 19.04 0.60 -11.49
N TYR A 361 19.44 1.04 -10.32
CA TYR A 361 20.75 0.75 -9.77
C TYR A 361 20.64 0.36 -8.29
N LEU A 362 21.35 -0.69 -7.91
CA LEU A 362 21.48 -1.18 -6.55
C LEU A 362 22.94 -1.54 -6.26
N ASN A 363 23.46 -1.07 -5.13
CA ASN A 363 24.84 -1.31 -4.72
C ASN A 363 24.88 -2.29 -3.54
N LEU A 364 25.22 -3.56 -3.80
CA LEU A 364 25.30 -4.59 -2.76
C LEU A 364 26.42 -4.32 -1.74
N ASN A 365 27.37 -3.42 -2.01
CA ASN A 365 28.40 -3.07 -1.02
C ASN A 365 27.82 -2.46 0.27
N TYR A 366 26.64 -1.84 0.21
CA TYR A 366 25.95 -1.31 1.40
C TYR A 366 25.43 -2.40 2.33
N TYR A 367 25.36 -3.65 1.86
CA TYR A 367 24.93 -4.77 2.66
C TYR A 367 26.09 -5.53 3.26
N ARG A 368 27.35 -5.23 2.93
CA ARG A 368 28.49 -6.01 3.43
C ARG A 368 28.78 -5.69 4.89
N LYS A 369 29.19 -6.70 5.68
CA LYS A 369 29.59 -6.52 7.09
C LYS A 369 30.66 -5.45 7.32
N LEU A 370 31.54 -5.23 6.34
CA LEU A 370 32.59 -4.20 6.37
C LEU A 370 32.03 -2.76 6.26
N THR A 371 30.79 -2.62 5.81
CA THR A 371 30.05 -1.37 5.76
C THR A 371 29.20 -1.28 7.01
N ASP A 372 29.62 -0.44 7.96
CA ASP A 372 28.75 0.00 9.04
C ASP A 372 27.48 0.61 8.43
N LEU A 373 26.31 0.15 8.86
CA LEU A 373 25.03 0.29 8.14
C LEU A 373 24.59 1.74 7.94
N ASP A 374 25.16 2.66 8.72
CA ASP A 374 24.91 4.08 8.65
C ASP A 374 26.07 4.86 7.99
N LYS A 375 27.06 4.22 7.37
CA LYS A 375 28.11 4.95 6.63
C LYS A 375 27.75 5.12 5.17
N ILE A 376 27.98 6.32 4.65
CA ILE A 376 27.87 6.60 3.21
C ILE A 376 29.13 6.06 2.53
N LEU A 377 28.98 5.25 1.48
CA LEU A 377 30.13 4.69 0.75
C LEU A 377 30.66 5.67 -0.31
N HIS A 378 31.93 5.49 -0.65
CA HIS A 378 32.53 6.01 -1.88
C HIS A 378 33.45 4.94 -2.48
N SER A 379 33.68 5.00 -3.80
CA SER A 379 34.33 3.94 -4.57
C SER A 379 35.81 3.72 -4.23
N GLN A 380 36.45 4.63 -3.51
CA GLN A 380 37.86 4.50 -3.10
C GLN A 380 38.04 3.78 -1.77
N ARG A 381 36.94 3.42 -1.07
CA ARG A 381 37.02 2.71 0.21
C ARG A 381 37.65 1.31 0.03
N LYS A 382 38.58 0.96 0.93
CA LYS A 382 39.22 -0.38 0.92
C LYS A 382 38.16 -1.47 0.99
N GLY A 383 38.27 -2.44 0.08
CA GLY A 383 37.36 -3.58 -0.01
C GLY A 383 36.14 -3.36 -0.90
N TYR A 384 35.87 -2.15 -1.41
CA TYR A 384 34.76 -1.91 -2.34
C TYR A 384 34.83 -2.83 -3.57
N ARG A 385 33.72 -3.49 -3.90
CA ARG A 385 33.62 -4.42 -5.04
C ARG A 385 32.75 -3.81 -6.13
N LYS A 386 33.35 -3.46 -7.26
CA LYS A 386 32.61 -2.87 -8.39
C LYS A 386 31.62 -3.85 -9.04
N ASP A 387 31.90 -5.15 -8.97
CA ASP A 387 31.00 -6.19 -9.49
C ASP A 387 29.73 -6.37 -8.63
N PHE A 388 29.64 -5.72 -7.48
CA PHE A 388 28.45 -5.67 -6.62
C PHE A 388 27.50 -4.52 -6.97
N GLU A 389 27.83 -3.75 -8.01
CA GLU A 389 26.98 -2.72 -8.60
C GLU A 389 25.99 -3.38 -9.58
N LEU A 390 24.75 -3.61 -9.14
CA LEU A 390 23.70 -4.19 -9.97
C LEU A 390 23.00 -3.09 -10.76
N PHE A 391 22.84 -3.33 -12.06
CA PHE A 391 22.20 -2.39 -12.97
C PHE A 391 21.17 -3.08 -13.84
N PHE A 392 20.03 -2.41 -14.02
CA PHE A 392 18.99 -2.76 -14.97
C PHE A 392 18.65 -1.53 -15.83
N LYS A 393 18.54 -1.75 -17.13
CA LYS A 393 18.14 -0.73 -18.10
C LYS A 393 17.08 -1.31 -19.01
N THR A 394 16.04 -0.53 -19.28
CA THR A 394 15.05 -0.83 -20.30
C THR A 394 14.63 0.44 -21.02
N ASN A 395 14.25 0.31 -22.29
CA ASN A 395 13.69 1.39 -23.08
C ASN A 395 12.18 1.18 -23.18
N TYR A 396 11.40 2.25 -23.00
CA TYR A 396 9.97 2.22 -23.28
C TYR A 396 9.75 2.27 -24.78
N GLN A 397 9.00 1.29 -25.26
CA GLN A 397 8.83 1.04 -26.67
C GLN A 397 7.60 1.78 -27.19
N LYS A 398 7.52 1.93 -28.52
CA LYS A 398 6.39 2.61 -29.20
C LYS A 398 5.61 1.68 -30.13
N LYS A 399 5.76 0.37 -29.95
CA LYS A 399 5.04 -0.65 -30.73
C LYS A 399 4.16 -1.48 -29.80
N ILE A 400 2.88 -1.57 -30.14
CA ILE A 400 1.95 -2.48 -29.48
C ILE A 400 2.22 -3.89 -30.03
N VAL A 401 2.36 -4.87 -29.14
CA VAL A 401 2.70 -6.26 -29.46
C VAL A 401 1.49 -7.15 -29.21
N LEU A 402 0.85 -6.96 -28.07
CA LEU A 402 -0.28 -7.77 -27.64
C LEU A 402 -1.54 -6.90 -27.56
N ASN A 403 -2.31 -6.91 -28.65
CA ASN A 403 -3.56 -6.15 -28.76
C ASN A 403 -4.70 -6.79 -27.97
N LYS A 404 -4.66 -8.11 -27.75
CA LYS A 404 -5.68 -8.87 -27.03
C LYS A 404 -5.07 -9.67 -25.89
N LEU A 405 -5.34 -9.25 -24.67
CA LEU A 405 -5.03 -9.97 -23.43
C LEU A 405 -6.23 -10.83 -23.02
N SER A 406 -5.97 -12.08 -22.64
CA SER A 406 -6.92 -12.88 -21.87
C SER A 406 -6.86 -12.51 -20.38
N LEU A 407 -7.85 -12.97 -19.61
CA LEU A 407 -7.84 -12.81 -18.15
C LEU A 407 -6.59 -13.43 -17.51
N PHE A 408 -6.15 -14.57 -18.04
CA PHE A 408 -4.93 -15.23 -17.59
C PHE A 408 -3.67 -14.40 -17.90
N ASP A 409 -3.60 -13.76 -19.07
CA ASP A 409 -2.47 -12.88 -19.40
C ASP A 409 -2.38 -11.71 -18.41
N PHE A 410 -3.50 -11.09 -18.04
CA PHE A 410 -3.52 -10.03 -17.03
C PHE A 410 -3.07 -10.52 -15.65
N VAL A 411 -3.56 -11.67 -15.19
CA VAL A 411 -3.16 -12.24 -13.89
C VAL A 411 -1.66 -12.56 -13.87
N LEU A 412 -1.12 -13.12 -14.96
CA LEU A 412 0.31 -13.38 -15.10
C LEU A 412 1.13 -12.09 -15.08
N LEU A 413 0.75 -11.08 -15.85
CA LEU A 413 1.43 -9.79 -15.89
C LEU A 413 1.32 -9.04 -14.56
N ASP A 414 0.20 -9.15 -13.85
CA ASP A 414 0.04 -8.59 -12.52
C ASP A 414 1.04 -9.22 -11.55
N ARG A 415 1.13 -10.55 -11.49
CA ARG A 415 2.07 -11.27 -10.63
C ARG A 415 3.54 -11.07 -11.00
N ALA A 416 3.86 -11.01 -12.30
CA ALA A 416 5.23 -10.86 -12.79
C ALA A 416 5.91 -9.58 -12.28
N ARG A 417 5.12 -8.53 -12.00
CA ARG A 417 5.62 -7.21 -11.59
C ARG A 417 5.74 -7.02 -10.09
N VAL A 418 5.24 -7.96 -9.30
CA VAL A 418 5.21 -7.82 -7.84
C VAL A 418 6.51 -8.34 -7.23
N GLN A 419 6.92 -7.73 -6.11
CA GLN A 419 8.02 -8.22 -5.28
C GLN A 419 7.75 -9.68 -4.84
N SER A 420 8.81 -10.45 -4.60
CA SER A 420 8.75 -11.92 -4.48
C SER A 420 7.77 -12.49 -3.45
N PHE A 421 7.45 -11.72 -2.39
CA PHE A 421 6.48 -12.12 -1.35
C PHE A 421 5.02 -11.90 -1.76
N ALA A 422 4.74 -11.38 -2.94
CA ALA A 422 3.40 -11.36 -3.53
C ALA A 422 3.41 -11.74 -5.03
N GLY A 423 4.57 -11.75 -5.67
CA GLY A 423 4.79 -12.20 -7.06
C GLY A 423 5.27 -13.65 -7.14
N PHE A 424 6.08 -13.92 -8.16
CA PHE A 424 6.76 -15.21 -8.33
C PHE A 424 7.95 -15.31 -7.36
N GLY A 425 8.07 -16.45 -6.67
CA GLY A 425 9.24 -16.81 -5.85
C GLY A 425 10.01 -17.96 -6.50
N PHE A 426 11.10 -18.44 -5.89
CA PHE A 426 11.80 -19.66 -6.37
C PHE A 426 11.10 -20.96 -5.93
N GLU A 427 9.78 -20.90 -5.72
CA GLU A 427 8.95 -21.97 -5.18
C GLU A 427 8.77 -23.15 -6.15
N ARG A 428 8.11 -24.21 -5.67
CA ARG A 428 7.70 -25.35 -6.51
C ARG A 428 6.59 -24.91 -7.46
N ARG A 429 6.62 -25.40 -8.70
CA ARG A 429 5.61 -25.12 -9.75
C ARG A 429 4.15 -25.27 -9.28
N GLU A 430 3.88 -26.26 -8.44
CA GLU A 430 2.54 -26.54 -7.92
C GLU A 430 1.96 -25.42 -7.05
N SER A 431 2.76 -24.77 -6.20
CA SER A 431 2.28 -23.68 -5.36
C SER A 431 1.85 -22.49 -6.22
N THR A 432 2.71 -22.10 -7.16
CA THR A 432 2.45 -21.02 -8.13
C THR A 432 1.16 -21.27 -8.91
N LEU A 433 0.92 -22.50 -9.38
CA LEU A 433 -0.31 -22.86 -10.09
C LEU A 433 -1.56 -22.78 -9.21
N LYS A 434 -1.48 -23.26 -7.96
CA LYS A 434 -2.60 -23.17 -7.01
C LYS A 434 -2.99 -21.70 -6.81
N VAL A 435 -2.01 -20.80 -6.69
CA VAL A 435 -2.32 -19.39 -6.47
C VAL A 435 -2.86 -18.71 -7.74
N LEU A 436 -2.28 -18.96 -8.92
CA LEU A 436 -2.80 -18.44 -10.19
C LEU A 436 -4.26 -18.87 -10.45
N LYS A 437 -4.60 -20.14 -10.17
CA LYS A 437 -5.98 -20.62 -10.27
C LYS A 437 -6.91 -19.93 -9.27
N SER A 438 -6.43 -19.70 -8.05
CA SER A 438 -7.18 -18.95 -7.03
C SER A 438 -7.45 -17.52 -7.49
N ASP A 439 -6.48 -16.81 -8.05
CA ASP A 439 -6.65 -15.42 -8.52
C ASP A 439 -7.70 -15.32 -9.63
N LEU A 440 -7.64 -16.24 -10.60
CA LEU A 440 -8.59 -16.29 -11.70
C LEU A 440 -10.03 -16.49 -11.20
N LEU A 441 -10.23 -17.46 -10.31
CA LEU A 441 -11.54 -17.74 -9.73
C LEU A 441 -12.05 -16.59 -8.86
N SER A 442 -11.16 -15.98 -8.08
CA SER A 442 -11.48 -14.80 -7.25
C SER A 442 -11.92 -13.62 -8.11
N GLU A 443 -11.24 -13.34 -9.22
CA GLU A 443 -11.61 -12.24 -10.12
C GLU A 443 -12.98 -12.49 -10.78
N ILE A 444 -13.23 -13.71 -11.28
CA ILE A 444 -14.53 -14.03 -11.88
C ILE A 444 -15.65 -13.91 -10.83
N SER A 445 -15.40 -14.42 -9.62
CA SER A 445 -16.37 -14.34 -8.52
C SER A 445 -16.64 -12.89 -8.11
N TYR A 446 -15.61 -12.05 -8.07
CA TYR A 446 -15.73 -10.62 -7.79
C TYR A 446 -16.59 -9.90 -8.84
N GLN A 447 -16.37 -10.15 -10.13
CA GLN A 447 -17.19 -9.55 -11.19
C GLN A 447 -18.66 -10.00 -11.11
N LYS A 448 -18.92 -11.29 -10.83
CA LYS A 448 -20.28 -11.82 -10.63
C LYS A 448 -20.98 -11.15 -9.44
N MET A 449 -20.27 -11.01 -8.32
CA MET A 449 -20.78 -10.34 -7.13
C MET A 449 -21.21 -8.89 -7.41
N ILE A 450 -20.42 -8.11 -8.17
CA ILE A 450 -20.81 -6.73 -8.54
C ILE A 450 -22.13 -6.72 -9.34
N LEU A 451 -22.33 -7.67 -10.25
CA LEU A 451 -23.56 -7.76 -11.05
C LEU A 451 -24.76 -8.16 -10.20
N GLU A 452 -24.57 -9.09 -9.28
CA GLU A 452 -25.63 -9.54 -8.36
C GLU A 452 -26.03 -8.41 -7.40
N GLN A 453 -25.06 -7.66 -6.86
CA GLN A 453 -25.31 -6.45 -6.09
C GLN A 453 -26.04 -5.38 -6.91
N PHE A 454 -25.64 -5.17 -8.17
CA PHE A 454 -26.32 -4.23 -9.06
C PHE A 454 -27.79 -4.59 -9.26
N LYS A 455 -28.08 -5.87 -9.48
CA LYS A 455 -29.44 -6.40 -9.60
C LYS A 455 -30.24 -6.16 -8.33
N ASN A 456 -29.72 -6.61 -7.19
CA ASN A 456 -30.39 -6.45 -5.89
C ASN A 456 -30.70 -4.99 -5.54
N VAL A 457 -29.82 -4.05 -5.92
CA VAL A 457 -30.06 -2.61 -5.72
C VAL A 457 -31.16 -2.10 -6.64
N LEU A 458 -31.18 -2.51 -7.91
CA LEU A 458 -32.21 -2.12 -8.86
C LEU A 458 -33.59 -2.68 -8.49
N ASP A 459 -33.64 -3.91 -7.98
CA ASP A 459 -34.86 -4.50 -7.41
C ASP A 459 -35.44 -3.59 -6.31
N ARG A 460 -34.62 -3.12 -5.37
CA ARG A 460 -35.06 -2.16 -4.33
C ARG A 460 -35.61 -0.85 -4.89
N PHE A 461 -35.02 -0.33 -5.98
CA PHE A 461 -35.55 0.84 -6.68
C PHE A 461 -36.87 0.57 -7.40
N SER A 462 -37.08 -0.65 -7.89
CA SER A 462 -38.31 -1.07 -8.57
C SER A 462 -39.47 -1.23 -7.58
N GLU A 463 -39.17 -1.72 -6.37
CA GLU A 463 -40.13 -1.97 -5.29
C GLU A 463 -40.52 -0.71 -4.51
N SER A 464 -39.67 0.34 -4.51
CA SER A 464 -39.89 1.56 -3.71
C SER A 464 -39.99 2.83 -4.57
N LEU A 465 -41.24 3.30 -4.74
CA LEU A 465 -41.52 4.58 -5.42
C LEU A 465 -40.87 5.77 -4.70
N ASP A 466 -40.82 5.75 -3.37
CA ASP A 466 -40.26 6.84 -2.58
C ASP A 466 -38.73 6.91 -2.68
N LEU A 467 -38.05 5.76 -2.67
CA LEU A 467 -36.62 5.68 -2.95
C LEU A 467 -36.30 6.26 -4.34
N LYS A 468 -37.09 5.90 -5.36
CA LYS A 468 -36.96 6.40 -6.73
C LYS A 468 -37.15 7.93 -6.80
N LYS A 469 -38.22 8.45 -6.19
CA LYS A 469 -38.48 9.90 -6.12
C LYS A 469 -37.35 10.63 -5.39
N LYS A 470 -36.88 10.11 -4.25
CA LYS A 470 -35.79 10.69 -3.47
C LYS A 470 -34.50 10.75 -4.30
N PHE A 471 -34.13 9.66 -4.95
CA PHE A 471 -32.97 9.60 -5.83
C PHE A 471 -33.07 10.61 -6.97
N PHE A 472 -34.21 10.71 -7.65
CA PHE A 472 -34.39 11.68 -8.74
C PHE A 472 -34.32 13.12 -8.26
N ASN A 473 -34.90 13.44 -7.11
CA ASN A 473 -34.80 14.76 -6.51
C ASN A 473 -33.34 15.12 -6.17
N LEU A 474 -32.61 14.19 -5.54
CA LEU A 474 -31.20 14.38 -5.24
C LEU A 474 -30.35 14.53 -6.51
N LEU A 475 -30.62 13.73 -7.54
CA LEU A 475 -29.92 13.79 -8.82
C LEU A 475 -30.19 15.12 -9.53
N LEU A 476 -31.43 15.59 -9.58
CA LEU A 476 -31.80 16.88 -10.16
C LEU A 476 -31.07 18.04 -9.45
N ASN A 477 -31.04 18.02 -8.12
CA ASN A 477 -30.39 19.04 -7.30
C ASN A 477 -28.86 19.06 -7.47
N ASN A 478 -28.25 17.94 -7.87
CA ASN A 478 -26.80 17.78 -7.94
C ASN A 478 -26.23 17.63 -9.36
N LYS A 479 -27.07 17.58 -10.40
CA LYS A 479 -26.67 17.33 -11.80
C LYS A 479 -25.55 18.24 -12.31
N LYS A 480 -25.51 19.50 -11.86
CA LYS A 480 -24.52 20.49 -12.31
C LYS A 480 -23.10 20.25 -11.77
N TYR A 481 -22.96 19.52 -10.66
CA TYR A 481 -21.66 19.25 -10.03
C TYR A 481 -20.98 17.98 -10.58
N GLY A 482 -21.77 17.12 -11.24
CA GLY A 482 -21.30 15.88 -11.81
C GLY A 482 -21.29 14.70 -10.84
N PHE A 483 -20.98 13.53 -11.37
CA PHE A 483 -21.09 12.25 -10.67
C PHE A 483 -20.19 12.15 -9.45
N PHE A 484 -18.90 12.47 -9.57
CA PHE A 484 -17.97 12.30 -8.45
C PHE A 484 -18.34 13.18 -7.25
N THR A 485 -18.73 14.44 -7.48
CA THR A 485 -19.23 15.31 -6.41
C THR A 485 -20.55 14.80 -5.84
N PHE A 486 -21.47 14.32 -6.67
CA PHE A 486 -22.74 13.79 -6.20
C PHE A 486 -22.57 12.54 -5.33
N LYS A 487 -21.72 11.60 -5.75
CA LYS A 487 -21.35 10.41 -4.98
C LYS A 487 -20.74 10.79 -3.64
N GLU A 488 -19.73 11.66 -3.64
CA GLU A 488 -19.07 12.13 -2.42
C GLU A 488 -20.07 12.82 -1.46
N TYR A 489 -21.02 13.60 -2.00
CA TYR A 489 -22.06 14.26 -1.21
C TYR A 489 -22.95 13.24 -0.48
N VAL A 490 -23.43 12.21 -1.18
CA VAL A 490 -24.27 11.16 -0.57
C VAL A 490 -23.48 10.34 0.45
N GLU A 491 -22.24 9.96 0.14
CA GLU A 491 -21.33 9.25 1.06
C GLU A 491 -21.14 10.03 2.36
N GLN A 492 -20.82 11.33 2.26
CA GLN A 492 -20.63 12.19 3.42
C GLN A 492 -21.89 12.28 4.31
N ILE A 493 -23.09 12.32 3.72
CA ILE A 493 -24.33 12.35 4.50
C ILE A 493 -24.51 11.04 5.26
N VAL A 494 -24.42 9.90 4.57
CA VAL A 494 -24.61 8.57 5.17
C VAL A 494 -23.61 8.33 6.29
N ASP A 495 -22.33 8.61 6.05
CA ASP A 495 -21.28 8.40 7.04
C ASP A 495 -21.45 9.33 8.25
N SER A 496 -21.90 10.57 8.02
CA SER A 496 -22.21 11.52 9.11
C SER A 496 -23.43 11.12 9.92
N MET A 497 -24.48 10.58 9.30
CA MET A 497 -25.66 10.05 9.98
C MET A 497 -25.28 8.88 10.88
N LYS A 498 -24.48 7.94 10.37
CA LYS A 498 -24.00 6.78 11.12
C LYS A 498 -23.15 7.22 12.32
N LEU A 499 -22.21 8.14 12.12
CA LEU A 499 -21.39 8.67 13.22
C LEU A 499 -22.24 9.40 14.27
N SER A 500 -23.23 10.18 13.83
CA SER A 500 -24.13 10.89 14.75
C SER A 500 -24.95 9.91 15.58
N GLU A 501 -25.48 8.86 14.97
CA GLU A 501 -26.19 7.78 15.66
C GLU A 501 -25.30 7.07 16.68
N ASP A 502 -24.05 6.75 16.32
CA ASP A 502 -23.08 6.13 17.22
C ASP A 502 -22.75 7.01 18.43
N ILE A 503 -22.62 8.32 18.24
CA ILE A 503 -22.40 9.29 19.32
C ILE A 503 -23.61 9.32 20.25
N LEU A 504 -24.83 9.40 19.69
CA LEU A 504 -26.07 9.49 20.45
C LEU A 504 -26.34 8.21 21.24
N LYS A 505 -26.07 7.04 20.66
CA LYS A 505 -26.18 5.74 21.37
C LYS A 505 -25.21 5.63 22.54
N LYS A 506 -23.98 6.14 22.39
CA LYS A 506 -22.94 6.10 23.44
C LYS A 506 -23.14 7.14 24.53
N ASN A 507 -23.93 8.20 24.27
CA ASN A 507 -24.12 9.32 25.18
C ASN A 507 -25.62 9.60 25.37
N PRO A 508 -26.34 8.78 26.16
CA PRO A 508 -27.79 8.93 26.36
C PRO A 508 -28.19 10.26 27.02
N SER A 509 -27.25 10.97 27.64
CA SER A 509 -27.44 12.31 28.19
C SER A 509 -27.68 13.38 27.13
N ILE A 510 -27.36 13.11 25.86
CA ILE A 510 -27.67 13.98 24.73
C ILE A 510 -29.12 13.71 24.31
N ASN A 511 -30.03 14.56 24.77
CA ASN A 511 -31.47 14.37 24.61
C ASN A 511 -32.13 15.34 23.61
N ASN A 512 -31.38 16.26 23.00
CA ASN A 512 -31.92 17.19 22.01
C ASN A 512 -30.84 17.70 21.04
N PRO A 513 -31.23 18.35 19.92
CA PRO A 513 -30.26 18.84 18.93
C PRO A 513 -29.27 19.88 19.47
N ILE A 514 -29.68 20.70 20.44
CA ILE A 514 -28.81 21.73 21.04
C ILE A 514 -27.72 21.07 21.88
N SER A 515 -28.09 20.12 22.74
CA SER A 515 -27.13 19.37 23.55
C SER A 515 -26.18 18.53 22.69
N PHE A 516 -26.63 18.01 21.54
CA PHE A 516 -25.75 17.35 20.58
C PHE A 516 -24.73 18.32 19.97
N LYS A 517 -25.19 19.51 19.53
CA LYS A 517 -24.33 20.55 18.97
C LYS A 517 -23.29 21.02 19.97
N ASP A 518 -23.68 21.20 21.23
CA ASP A 518 -22.77 21.62 22.30
C ASP A 518 -21.80 20.50 22.67
N PHE A 519 -22.23 19.24 22.67
CA PHE A 519 -21.37 18.08 22.86
C PHE A 519 -20.28 18.00 21.79
N VAL A 520 -20.64 18.16 20.52
CA VAL A 520 -19.72 18.14 19.37
C VAL A 520 -18.71 19.29 19.45
N LYS A 521 -19.14 20.48 19.88
CA LYS A 521 -18.24 21.64 20.10
C LYS A 521 -17.30 21.40 21.29
N LYS A 522 -17.83 20.99 22.44
CA LYS A 522 -17.10 20.86 23.70
C LYS A 522 -16.02 19.79 23.65
N HIS A 523 -16.29 18.66 23.01
CA HIS A 523 -15.35 17.53 22.95
C HIS A 523 -14.41 17.59 21.76
N GLY A 524 -14.35 18.72 21.03
CA GLY A 524 -13.52 18.83 19.85
C GLY A 524 -13.90 17.82 18.75
N ILE A 525 -15.06 17.18 18.83
CA ILE A 525 -15.56 16.28 17.77
C ILE A 525 -15.78 17.11 16.51
N SER A 526 -15.93 18.43 16.60
CA SER A 526 -15.82 19.31 15.44
C SER A 526 -14.52 19.12 14.65
N MET A 527 -13.36 18.85 15.28
CA MET A 527 -12.12 18.46 14.59
C MET A 527 -12.24 17.04 14.01
N VAL A 528 -12.85 16.07 14.71
CA VAL A 528 -13.10 14.71 14.17
C VAL A 528 -14.09 14.74 12.98
N PHE A 529 -15.13 15.56 13.02
CA PHE A 529 -16.08 15.81 11.93
C PHE A 529 -15.46 16.68 10.81
N GLN A 530 -14.52 17.57 11.13
CA GLN A 530 -13.80 18.39 10.14
C GLN A 530 -12.68 17.61 9.44
N GLU A 531 -11.99 16.72 10.16
CA GLU A 531 -10.85 15.92 9.67
C GLU A 531 -11.28 14.59 9.05
N ASN A 532 -12.33 13.92 9.57
CA ASN A 532 -12.82 12.64 9.03
C ASN A 532 -14.03 12.77 8.08
N LEU A 533 -14.83 13.84 8.15
CA LEU A 533 -16.08 13.97 7.36
C LEU A 533 -16.14 15.19 6.43
N ASN A 534 -15.08 16.00 6.34
CA ASN A 534 -15.04 17.15 5.43
C ASN A 534 -16.30 18.06 5.54
N LEU A 535 -16.81 18.34 6.75
CA LEU A 535 -17.96 19.26 7.00
C LEU A 535 -17.73 20.72 6.53
N HIS A 536 -16.67 21.00 5.79
CA HIS A 536 -16.53 22.21 4.98
C HIS A 536 -17.62 22.33 3.90
N ASN A 537 -18.27 21.23 3.52
CA ASN A 537 -19.42 21.28 2.63
C ASN A 537 -20.64 21.84 3.38
N GLU A 538 -20.89 23.14 3.21
CA GLU A 538 -21.99 23.84 3.89
C GLU A 538 -23.34 23.18 3.66
N ARG A 539 -23.56 22.55 2.49
CA ARG A 539 -24.81 21.85 2.18
C ARG A 539 -25.01 20.60 3.02
N VAL A 540 -23.95 19.79 3.19
CA VAL A 540 -23.99 18.58 4.02
C VAL A 540 -24.19 18.98 5.48
N ARG A 541 -23.43 19.98 5.95
CA ARG A 541 -23.54 20.48 7.32
C ARG A 541 -24.94 21.02 7.62
N ASP A 542 -25.50 21.82 6.73
CA ASP A 542 -26.81 22.42 6.94
C ASP A 542 -27.91 21.35 6.89
N LEU A 543 -27.86 20.40 5.95
CA LEU A 543 -28.78 19.26 5.91
C LEU A 543 -28.71 18.44 7.21
N LEU A 544 -27.50 18.09 7.66
CA LEU A 544 -27.31 17.30 8.87
C LEU A 544 -27.83 18.02 10.11
N LEU A 545 -27.42 19.27 10.33
CA LEU A 545 -27.71 19.99 11.57
C LEU A 545 -29.15 20.53 11.63
N ARG A 546 -29.76 20.85 10.49
CA ARG A 546 -31.10 21.46 10.43
C ARG A 546 -32.22 20.48 10.17
N GLU A 547 -31.93 19.36 9.51
CA GLU A 547 -32.96 18.39 9.11
C GLU A 547 -32.71 17.02 9.76
N LEU A 548 -31.58 16.37 9.49
CA LEU A 548 -31.37 14.96 9.84
C LEU A 548 -31.18 14.72 11.35
N ILE A 549 -30.34 15.51 12.03
CA ILE A 549 -30.14 15.36 13.47
C ILE A 549 -31.42 15.71 14.24
N PRO A 550 -32.11 16.82 13.95
CA PRO A 550 -33.44 17.08 14.53
C PRO A 550 -34.42 15.93 14.33
N LEU A 551 -34.44 15.34 13.13
CA LEU A 551 -35.31 14.20 12.83
C LEU A 551 -35.04 13.00 13.76
N TYR A 552 -33.78 12.70 14.09
CA TYR A 552 -33.45 11.63 15.04
C TYR A 552 -34.13 11.77 16.40
N PHE A 553 -34.25 13.02 16.90
CA PHE A 553 -34.89 13.30 18.19
C PHE A 553 -36.42 13.41 18.10
N GLN A 554 -36.96 13.74 16.93
CA GLN A 554 -38.40 13.89 16.71
C GLN A 554 -39.06 12.55 16.38
N ASP A 555 -38.51 11.84 15.40
CA ASP A 555 -39.00 10.55 14.93
C ASP A 555 -37.81 9.68 14.49
N LYS A 556 -37.44 8.76 15.38
CA LYS A 556 -36.33 7.83 15.14
C LYS A 556 -36.65 6.82 14.03
N SER A 557 -37.92 6.48 13.83
CA SER A 557 -38.33 5.58 12.74
C SER A 557 -38.10 6.26 11.39
N GLN A 558 -38.59 7.49 11.26
CA GLN A 558 -38.40 8.28 10.05
C GLN A 558 -36.92 8.59 9.77
N TYR A 559 -36.12 8.84 10.82
CA TYR A 559 -34.65 8.97 10.67
C TYR A 559 -34.02 7.71 10.08
N ASN A 560 -34.40 6.53 10.60
CA ASN A 560 -33.88 5.25 10.13
C ASN A 560 -34.31 4.98 8.69
N GLU A 561 -35.55 5.28 8.31
CA GLU A 561 -36.03 5.16 6.94
C GLU A 561 -35.22 6.05 5.98
N GLU A 562 -35.00 7.32 6.35
CA GLU A 562 -34.19 8.27 5.57
C GLU A 562 -32.73 7.78 5.43
N TYR A 563 -32.14 7.26 6.52
CA TYR A 563 -30.81 6.65 6.48
C TYR A 563 -30.75 5.45 5.52
N GLN A 564 -31.75 4.57 5.55
CA GLN A 564 -31.82 3.40 4.67
C GLN A 564 -31.97 3.81 3.20
N MET A 565 -32.81 4.80 2.90
CA MET A 565 -32.95 5.31 1.53
C MET A 565 -31.63 5.90 1.02
N LEU A 566 -30.96 6.72 1.81
CA LEU A 566 -29.67 7.31 1.44
C LEU A 566 -28.57 6.26 1.32
N SER A 567 -28.57 5.23 2.17
CA SER A 567 -27.64 4.10 2.09
C SER A 567 -27.82 3.30 0.80
N ASN A 568 -29.07 3.03 0.39
CA ASN A 568 -29.37 2.39 -0.89
C ASN A 568 -28.88 3.23 -2.09
N ILE A 569 -29.03 4.56 -2.02
CA ILE A 569 -28.53 5.47 -3.06
C ILE A 569 -26.99 5.48 -3.08
N LYS A 570 -26.33 5.50 -1.91
CA LYS A 570 -24.87 5.40 -1.80
C LYS A 570 -24.36 4.12 -2.47
N GLU A 571 -24.99 2.99 -2.18
CA GLU A 571 -24.65 1.69 -2.75
C GLU A 571 -24.82 1.68 -4.27
N TYR A 572 -25.94 2.21 -4.79
CA TYR A 572 -26.17 2.35 -6.23
C TYR A 572 -25.09 3.19 -6.94
N LEU A 573 -24.74 4.34 -6.39
CA LEU A 573 -23.69 5.21 -6.95
C LEU A 573 -22.31 4.54 -6.89
N SER A 574 -22.02 3.78 -5.82
CA SER A 574 -20.79 3.00 -5.69
C SER A 574 -20.69 1.94 -6.79
N ILE A 575 -21.74 1.14 -6.98
CA ILE A 575 -21.80 0.10 -8.02
C ILE A 575 -21.73 0.71 -9.42
N CYS A 576 -22.43 1.82 -9.70
CA CYS A 576 -22.31 2.51 -10.98
C CYS A 576 -20.87 2.95 -11.25
N GLY A 577 -20.15 3.46 -10.23
CA GLY A 577 -18.73 3.78 -10.33
C GLY A 577 -17.86 2.55 -10.64
N GLN A 578 -18.14 1.41 -9.99
CA GLN A 578 -17.46 0.13 -10.25
C GLN A 578 -17.80 -0.44 -11.63
N LEU A 579 -18.96 -0.13 -12.20
CA LEU A 579 -19.37 -0.48 -13.56
C LEU A 579 -18.98 0.56 -14.62
N LYS A 580 -18.35 1.67 -14.21
CA LYS A 580 -17.84 2.77 -15.04
C LYS A 580 -18.97 3.53 -15.75
N ILE A 581 -20.13 3.55 -15.11
CA ILE A 581 -21.28 4.37 -15.49
C ILE A 581 -21.10 5.68 -14.72
N TYR A 582 -20.72 6.75 -15.41
CA TYR A 582 -20.51 8.07 -14.80
C TYR A 582 -21.57 9.09 -15.23
N ASN A 583 -22.29 8.82 -16.33
CA ASN A 583 -23.33 9.70 -16.82
C ASN A 583 -24.58 9.66 -15.92
N LEU A 584 -24.90 10.77 -15.26
CA LEU A 584 -26.06 10.86 -14.37
C LEU A 584 -27.40 10.65 -15.10
N ASN A 585 -27.52 11.03 -16.38
CA ASN A 585 -28.77 10.76 -17.12
C ASN A 585 -28.92 9.26 -17.42
N SER A 586 -27.82 8.57 -17.73
CA SER A 586 -27.85 7.11 -17.92
C SER A 586 -28.26 6.40 -16.64
N MET A 587 -27.75 6.81 -15.47
CA MET A 587 -28.18 6.27 -14.17
C MET A 587 -29.67 6.47 -13.93
N LYS A 588 -30.16 7.70 -14.16
CA LYS A 588 -31.58 8.01 -14.06
C LYS A 588 -32.40 7.07 -14.96
N HIS A 589 -31.99 6.92 -16.21
CA HIS A 589 -32.67 6.10 -17.19
C HIS A 589 -32.69 4.60 -16.83
N ILE A 590 -31.61 4.08 -16.23
CA ILE A 590 -31.55 2.70 -15.73
C ILE A 590 -32.60 2.48 -14.63
N VAL A 591 -32.69 3.40 -13.66
CA VAL A 591 -33.69 3.34 -12.59
C VAL A 591 -35.12 3.58 -13.12
N GLU A 592 -35.28 4.38 -14.17
CA GLU A 592 -36.57 4.60 -14.82
C GLU A 592 -37.10 3.35 -15.52
N ASN A 593 -36.21 2.52 -16.09
CA ASN A 593 -36.57 1.41 -16.97
C ASN A 593 -36.01 0.06 -16.50
N PRO A 594 -36.79 -0.73 -15.73
CA PRO A 594 -36.38 -2.05 -15.25
C PRO A 594 -35.93 -3.03 -16.36
N SER A 595 -36.42 -2.87 -17.60
CA SER A 595 -35.98 -3.70 -18.73
C SER A 595 -34.49 -3.53 -19.07
N TRP A 596 -33.85 -2.43 -18.69
CA TRP A 596 -32.42 -2.23 -18.87
C TRP A 596 -31.57 -3.04 -17.91
N GLU A 597 -32.09 -3.35 -16.74
CA GLU A 597 -31.48 -4.28 -15.80
C GLU A 597 -31.26 -5.63 -16.47
N SER A 598 -32.32 -6.24 -17.02
CA SER A 598 -32.24 -7.52 -17.72
C SER A 598 -31.25 -7.48 -18.89
N LYS A 599 -31.20 -6.38 -19.66
CA LYS A 599 -30.27 -6.26 -20.79
C LYS A 599 -28.81 -6.09 -20.38
N ILE A 600 -28.53 -5.32 -19.32
CA ILE A 600 -27.16 -5.10 -18.81
C ILE A 600 -26.68 -6.36 -18.11
N TYR A 601 -27.53 -6.94 -17.26
CA TYR A 601 -27.27 -8.15 -16.49
C TYR A 601 -27.07 -9.35 -17.39
N SER A 602 -28.04 -9.73 -18.22
CA SER A 602 -27.95 -10.94 -19.07
C SER A 602 -26.76 -10.88 -20.01
N LYS A 603 -26.48 -9.72 -20.63
CA LYS A 603 -25.29 -9.58 -21.48
C LYS A 603 -23.99 -9.77 -20.69
N LYS A 604 -23.84 -9.16 -19.52
CA LYS A 604 -22.60 -9.29 -18.73
C LYS A 604 -22.46 -10.66 -18.06
N GLU A 605 -23.56 -11.25 -17.62
CA GLU A 605 -23.58 -12.59 -17.04
C GLU A 605 -23.23 -13.67 -18.07
N GLU A 606 -23.85 -13.66 -19.25
CA GLU A 606 -23.49 -14.55 -20.36
C GLU A 606 -22.00 -14.41 -20.73
N LYS A 607 -21.51 -13.17 -20.81
CA LYS A 607 -20.10 -12.85 -21.02
C LYS A 607 -19.21 -13.47 -19.93
N LEU A 608 -19.55 -13.32 -18.65
CA LEU A 608 -18.78 -13.88 -17.53
C LEU A 608 -18.84 -15.40 -17.47
N ASP A 609 -19.97 -16.01 -17.81
CA ASP A 609 -20.12 -17.46 -17.86
C ASP A 609 -19.29 -18.09 -18.99
N LEU A 610 -19.17 -17.41 -20.13
CA LEU A 610 -18.24 -17.80 -21.19
C LEU A 610 -16.79 -17.77 -20.69
N ILE A 611 -16.36 -16.67 -20.08
CA ILE A 611 -15.00 -16.55 -19.50
C ILE A 611 -14.78 -17.61 -18.41
N TYR A 612 -15.78 -17.88 -17.58
CA TYR A 612 -15.71 -18.89 -16.52
C TYR A 612 -15.59 -20.30 -17.08
N LYS A 613 -16.40 -20.66 -18.07
CA LYS A 613 -16.32 -21.95 -18.76
C LYS A 613 -14.97 -22.11 -19.45
N GLU A 614 -14.50 -21.09 -20.16
CA GLU A 614 -13.15 -21.10 -20.78
C GLU A 614 -12.04 -21.27 -19.72
N SER A 615 -12.17 -20.62 -18.57
CA SER A 615 -11.17 -20.66 -17.50
C SER A 615 -11.18 -21.98 -16.70
N LEU A 616 -12.36 -22.59 -16.49
CA LEU A 616 -12.50 -23.92 -15.88
C LEU A 616 -12.01 -25.04 -16.81
N LEU A 617 -12.28 -24.91 -18.12
CA LEU A 617 -11.90 -25.90 -19.13
C LEU A 617 -10.41 -25.84 -19.48
N ARG A 618 -9.74 -24.71 -19.25
CA ARG A 618 -8.29 -24.59 -19.40
C ARG A 618 -7.59 -25.32 -18.24
N ASN A 619 -6.96 -26.44 -18.57
CA ASN A 619 -5.94 -27.04 -17.71
C ASN A 619 -4.70 -26.13 -17.66
N ILE A 620 -4.74 -25.09 -16.83
CA ILE A 620 -3.57 -24.25 -16.58
C ILE A 620 -2.48 -25.14 -15.96
N THR A 621 -1.44 -25.38 -16.74
CA THR A 621 -0.25 -26.17 -16.36
C THR A 621 0.93 -25.25 -16.12
N SER A 622 1.96 -25.75 -15.42
CA SER A 622 3.21 -24.97 -15.22
C SER A 622 3.88 -24.68 -16.55
N VAL A 623 3.78 -25.61 -17.51
CA VAL A 623 4.32 -25.44 -18.87
C VAL A 623 3.62 -24.30 -19.59
N GLU A 624 2.29 -24.18 -19.48
CA GLU A 624 1.57 -23.05 -20.08
C GLU A 624 1.98 -21.70 -19.49
N VAL A 625 2.13 -21.61 -18.16
CA VAL A 625 2.63 -20.41 -17.47
C VAL A 625 4.02 -20.03 -17.98
N GLU A 626 4.93 -21.00 -18.02
CA GLU A 626 6.31 -20.79 -18.43
C GLU A 626 6.40 -20.36 -19.89
N ASN A 627 5.65 -21.00 -20.79
CA ASN A 627 5.59 -20.64 -22.21
C ASN A 627 5.06 -19.22 -22.40
N ARG A 628 4.00 -18.82 -21.69
CA ARG A 628 3.44 -17.46 -21.77
C ARG A 628 4.44 -16.40 -21.31
N LEU A 629 5.15 -16.63 -20.20
CA LEU A 629 6.20 -15.72 -19.72
C LEU A 629 7.38 -15.67 -20.70
N GLU A 630 7.71 -16.79 -21.34
CA GLU A 630 8.72 -16.84 -22.40
C GLU A 630 8.30 -16.01 -23.62
N ASP A 631 7.07 -16.19 -24.10
CA ASP A 631 6.50 -15.42 -25.20
C ASP A 631 6.52 -13.91 -24.89
N PHE A 632 6.14 -13.53 -23.67
CA PHE A 632 6.18 -12.13 -23.23
C PHE A 632 7.61 -11.57 -23.19
N SER A 633 8.59 -12.35 -22.75
CA SER A 633 9.98 -11.90 -22.60
C SER A 633 10.81 -11.97 -23.89
N THR A 634 10.36 -12.76 -24.87
CA THR A 634 11.04 -12.97 -26.16
C THR A 634 10.39 -12.24 -27.34
N SER A 635 9.17 -11.71 -27.15
CA SER A 635 8.51 -10.84 -28.13
C SER A 635 9.37 -9.62 -28.54
N ASP A 636 9.07 -9.04 -29.71
CA ASP A 636 9.78 -7.88 -30.25
C ASP A 636 8.85 -6.68 -30.55
N PRO A 637 8.86 -5.64 -29.70
CA PRO A 637 9.62 -5.52 -28.45
C PRO A 637 9.13 -6.45 -27.32
N PRO A 638 9.96 -6.72 -26.28
CA PRO A 638 9.56 -7.56 -25.16
C PRO A 638 8.50 -6.87 -24.30
N ILE A 639 7.41 -7.58 -24.00
CA ILE A 639 6.34 -7.12 -23.10
C ILE A 639 6.88 -7.04 -21.66
N ILE A 640 7.63 -8.04 -21.22
CA ILE A 640 8.26 -8.07 -19.90
C ILE A 640 9.79 -8.23 -20.01
N SER A 641 10.52 -7.59 -19.11
CA SER A 641 11.98 -7.68 -19.02
C SER A 641 12.42 -8.10 -17.62
N PRO A 642 13.30 -9.10 -17.47
CA PRO A 642 13.74 -9.57 -16.15
C PRO A 642 14.51 -8.47 -15.42
N LYS A 643 14.14 -8.21 -14.16
CA LYS A 643 14.67 -7.10 -13.37
C LYS A 643 15.35 -7.56 -12.08
N MET A 644 14.76 -8.48 -11.29
CA MET A 644 15.23 -9.06 -9.99
C MET A 644 15.62 -8.06 -8.87
N ILE A 645 15.99 -6.82 -9.21
CA ILE A 645 16.60 -5.84 -8.32
C ILE A 645 15.55 -5.20 -7.38
N ASP A 646 14.28 -5.09 -7.79
CA ASP A 646 13.24 -4.46 -6.95
C ASP A 646 12.89 -5.30 -5.72
N SER A 647 13.03 -6.62 -5.83
CA SER A 647 12.80 -7.54 -4.73
C SER A 647 13.81 -7.30 -3.58
N LEU A 648 15.01 -6.80 -3.90
CA LEU A 648 16.09 -6.48 -2.95
C LEU A 648 16.01 -5.03 -2.44
N ILE A 649 15.57 -4.08 -3.27
CA ILE A 649 15.36 -2.67 -2.89
C ILE A 649 14.33 -2.54 -1.77
N GLY A 650 13.39 -3.49 -1.66
CA GLY A 650 12.42 -3.57 -0.56
C GLY A 650 13.03 -3.42 0.84
N VAL A 651 14.27 -3.88 1.00
CA VAL A 651 15.06 -3.82 2.25
C VAL A 651 15.51 -2.39 2.62
N LEU A 652 15.48 -1.44 1.69
CA LEU A 652 16.05 -0.10 1.85
C LEU A 652 15.08 1.04 1.57
N HIS A 653 13.78 0.74 1.48
CA HIS A 653 12.76 1.77 1.23
C HIS A 653 12.76 2.84 2.33
N SER A 654 13.52 3.91 2.10
CA SER A 654 13.38 5.14 2.83
C SER A 654 12.06 5.76 2.42
N THR A 655 11.17 6.04 3.37
CA THR A 655 9.93 6.82 3.18
C THR A 655 10.20 8.24 2.68
N ILE A 656 11.48 8.63 2.67
CA ILE A 656 12.01 9.91 2.27
C ILE A 656 13.00 9.72 1.12
N SER A 657 12.76 10.36 -0.02
CA SER A 657 13.70 10.37 -1.14
C SER A 657 13.94 11.79 -1.65
N PHE A 658 15.12 12.03 -2.20
CA PHE A 658 15.38 13.19 -3.04
C PHE A 658 14.88 12.92 -4.46
N ILE A 659 14.23 13.92 -5.04
CA ILE A 659 13.91 13.96 -6.47
C ILE A 659 14.74 15.06 -7.10
N LEU A 660 15.49 14.69 -8.12
CA LEU A 660 16.25 15.56 -9.01
C LEU A 660 15.58 15.56 -10.39
N VAL A 661 15.15 16.73 -10.86
CA VAL A 661 14.81 16.98 -12.26
C VAL A 661 15.81 17.95 -12.83
N ALA A 662 16.50 17.57 -13.91
CA ALA A 662 17.48 18.39 -14.57
C ALA A 662 17.42 18.19 -16.09
N LYS A 663 17.97 19.13 -16.87
CA LYS A 663 18.12 18.97 -18.32
C LYS A 663 18.93 17.71 -18.64
N ASN A 664 18.62 17.01 -19.72
CA ASN A 664 19.42 15.86 -20.13
C ASN A 664 20.76 16.32 -20.76
N THR A 665 21.78 16.49 -19.92
CA THR A 665 23.14 16.88 -20.31
C THR A 665 24.15 15.85 -19.83
N THR A 666 25.31 15.77 -20.48
CA THR A 666 26.43 14.91 -20.06
C THR A 666 26.87 15.22 -18.63
N ARG A 667 26.80 16.49 -18.21
CA ARG A 667 27.09 16.93 -16.85
C ARG A 667 26.15 16.28 -15.83
N VAL A 668 24.83 16.32 -16.07
CA VAL A 668 23.83 15.67 -15.21
C VAL A 668 24.03 14.15 -15.16
N LEU A 669 24.26 13.50 -16.30
CA LEU A 669 24.51 12.06 -16.34
C LEU A 669 25.79 11.67 -15.58
N SER A 670 26.83 12.50 -15.64
CA SER A 670 28.06 12.29 -14.88
C SER A 670 27.83 12.37 -13.37
N PHE A 671 26.99 13.31 -12.91
CA PHE A 671 26.59 13.41 -11.51
C PHE A 671 25.79 12.18 -11.05
N ILE A 672 24.83 11.72 -11.87
CA ILE A 672 24.04 10.51 -11.56
C ILE A 672 24.94 9.27 -11.48
N LYS A 673 25.97 9.18 -12.32
CA LYS A 673 26.96 8.11 -12.22
C LYS A 673 27.72 8.16 -10.89
N VAL A 674 28.03 9.34 -10.36
CA VAL A 674 28.65 9.47 -9.03
C VAL A 674 27.71 8.93 -7.94
N LEU A 675 26.39 9.14 -8.05
CA LEU A 675 25.42 8.60 -7.10
C LEU A 675 25.51 7.08 -6.96
N SER A 676 25.93 6.37 -8.01
CA SER A 676 26.09 4.90 -7.97
C SER A 676 27.07 4.41 -6.89
N HIS A 677 27.98 5.27 -6.45
CA HIS A 677 28.89 4.95 -5.37
C HIS A 677 28.39 5.44 -4.01
N THR A 678 27.60 6.52 -3.98
CA THR A 678 27.25 7.25 -2.75
C THR A 678 25.87 6.94 -2.20
N VAL A 679 25.03 6.22 -2.95
CA VAL A 679 23.71 5.81 -2.47
C VAL A 679 23.53 4.30 -2.65
N PRO A 680 22.78 3.64 -1.76
CA PRO A 680 22.60 2.21 -1.87
C PRO A 680 21.73 1.82 -3.07
N HIS A 681 20.81 2.69 -3.48
CA HIS A 681 20.03 2.49 -4.71
C HIS A 681 19.54 3.84 -5.27
N TYR A 682 19.32 3.88 -6.57
CA TYR A 682 18.61 4.98 -7.24
C TYR A 682 17.88 4.49 -8.48
N THR A 683 16.87 5.26 -8.88
CA THR A 683 16.14 5.07 -10.14
C THR A 683 16.19 6.37 -10.90
N TYR A 684 16.50 6.33 -12.19
CA TYR A 684 16.29 7.50 -13.03
C TYR A 684 15.64 7.16 -14.37
N TYR A 685 14.96 8.16 -14.89
CA TYR A 685 14.29 8.12 -16.18
C TYR A 685 14.89 9.19 -17.08
N GLU A 686 15.11 8.82 -18.33
CA GLU A 686 15.21 9.78 -19.42
C GLU A 686 13.79 10.14 -19.85
N LEU A 687 13.42 11.40 -19.70
CA LEU A 687 12.08 11.90 -19.88
C LEU A 687 12.01 12.85 -21.07
N HIS A 688 10.83 12.87 -21.70
CA HIS A 688 10.41 13.89 -22.64
C HIS A 688 9.19 14.59 -22.06
N GLU A 689 9.26 15.91 -21.90
CA GLU A 689 8.13 16.71 -21.40
C GLU A 689 7.20 17.05 -22.56
N VAL A 690 5.91 16.75 -22.39
CA VAL A 690 4.92 16.70 -23.46
C VAL A 690 4.55 18.10 -23.96
N MET A 691 4.58 19.13 -23.10
CA MET A 691 4.09 20.48 -23.42
C MET A 691 5.18 21.39 -24.00
N ASP A 692 6.42 21.28 -23.52
CA ASP A 692 7.57 22.12 -23.86
C ASP A 692 8.55 21.45 -24.84
N ASP A 693 8.30 20.18 -25.22
CA ASP A 693 9.11 19.35 -26.13
C ASP A 693 10.59 19.25 -25.73
N LYS A 694 10.87 19.19 -24.42
CA LYS A 694 12.23 19.16 -23.86
C LYS A 694 12.57 17.83 -23.20
N ASN A 695 13.84 17.48 -23.26
CA ASN A 695 14.36 16.26 -22.63
C ASN A 695 14.94 16.55 -21.24
N TYR A 696 14.55 15.73 -20.28
CA TYR A 696 14.96 15.85 -18.89
C TYR A 696 15.47 14.51 -18.35
N ILE A 697 16.19 14.59 -17.25
CA ILE A 697 16.43 13.46 -16.37
C ILE A 697 15.61 13.66 -15.10
N PHE A 698 14.81 12.66 -14.74
CA PHE A 698 14.22 12.53 -13.42
C PHE A 698 14.98 11.44 -12.67
N CYS A 699 15.62 11.78 -11.56
CA CYS A 699 16.37 10.84 -10.73
C CYS A 699 15.82 10.86 -9.30
N ARG A 700 15.58 9.69 -8.74
CA ARG A 700 15.11 9.46 -7.38
C ARG A 700 16.12 8.62 -6.62
N PHE A 701 16.53 9.10 -5.45
CA PHE A 701 17.48 8.41 -4.58
C PHE A 701 17.27 8.78 -3.11
N GLY A 702 17.75 7.93 -2.20
CA GLY A 702 17.77 8.20 -0.77
C GLY A 702 19.19 8.22 -0.23
N ILE A 703 19.48 9.11 0.72
CA ILE A 703 20.71 9.09 1.50
C ILE A 703 20.29 8.99 2.97
N GLN A 704 20.69 7.91 3.63
CA GLN A 704 20.29 7.63 5.01
C GLN A 704 21.12 8.43 6.02
N GLY A 705 20.49 8.77 7.15
CA GLY A 705 21.15 9.32 8.33
C GLY A 705 21.60 10.79 8.23
N MET A 706 21.31 11.54 7.16
CA MET A 706 21.75 12.93 7.10
C MET A 706 20.95 13.81 8.08
N ASP A 707 21.64 14.63 8.85
CA ASP A 707 21.02 15.67 9.68
C ASP A 707 20.52 16.85 8.82
N ILE A 708 19.94 17.87 9.46
CA ILE A 708 19.42 19.05 8.72
C ILE A 708 20.54 19.87 8.09
N LYS A 709 21.67 20.08 8.77
CA LYS A 709 22.81 20.86 8.26
C LYS A 709 23.48 20.14 7.09
N GLU A 710 23.67 18.83 7.22
CA GLU A 710 24.23 17.96 6.20
C GLU A 710 23.35 17.95 4.95
N LYS A 711 22.02 17.91 5.10
CA LYS A 711 21.09 18.04 3.97
C LYS A 711 21.25 19.37 3.25
N TYR A 712 21.38 20.47 3.99
CA TYR A 712 21.57 21.79 3.41
C TYR A 712 22.89 21.93 2.65
N GLU A 713 23.96 21.34 3.18
CA GLU A 713 25.24 21.28 2.49
C GLU A 713 25.13 20.44 1.22
N PHE A 714 24.47 19.29 1.28
CA PHE A 714 24.21 18.46 0.11
C PHE A 714 23.39 19.21 -0.96
N TYR A 715 22.34 19.95 -0.57
CA TYR A 715 21.62 20.84 -1.49
C TYR A 715 22.55 21.84 -2.19
N SER A 716 23.48 22.43 -1.43
CA SER A 716 24.47 23.38 -1.95
C SER A 716 25.40 22.73 -2.98
N ILE A 717 25.91 21.54 -2.65
CA ILE A 717 26.78 20.75 -3.53
C ILE A 717 26.05 20.43 -4.85
N VAL A 718 24.82 19.91 -4.79
CA VAL A 718 24.05 19.56 -6.00
C VAL A 718 23.74 20.81 -6.83
N HIS A 719 23.29 21.90 -6.19
CA HIS A 719 23.01 23.16 -6.88
C HIS A 719 24.23 23.70 -7.62
N ASN A 720 25.39 23.73 -6.96
CA ASN A 720 26.64 24.20 -7.57
C ASN A 720 27.12 23.27 -8.68
N HIS A 721 27.01 21.97 -8.47
CA HIS A 721 27.43 20.96 -9.44
C HIS A 721 26.52 20.92 -10.67
N LEU A 722 25.25 21.31 -10.57
CA LEU A 722 24.26 21.27 -11.68
C LEU A 722 23.73 22.65 -12.06
N LYS A 723 24.42 23.73 -11.69
CA LYS A 723 24.01 25.11 -11.95
C LYS A 723 23.71 25.32 -13.45
N GLY A 724 22.50 25.80 -13.74
CA GLY A 724 22.00 26.06 -15.11
C GLY A 724 21.26 24.88 -15.77
N ASP A 725 21.46 23.67 -15.26
CA ASP A 725 20.78 22.44 -15.71
C ASP A 725 19.69 22.00 -14.74
N LEU A 726 19.82 22.35 -13.46
CA LEU A 726 18.89 21.99 -12.41
C LEU A 726 17.53 22.67 -12.58
N ILE A 727 16.46 21.86 -12.57
CA ILE A 727 15.06 22.33 -12.62
C ILE A 727 14.41 22.19 -11.24
N ILE A 728 14.51 20.99 -10.64
CA ILE A 728 13.97 20.67 -9.32
C ILE A 728 14.99 19.84 -8.56
N PHE A 729 15.25 20.21 -7.31
CA PHE A 729 15.92 19.32 -6.37
C PHE A 729 15.30 19.49 -5.00
N SER A 730 14.50 18.52 -4.57
CA SER A 730 13.73 18.61 -3.34
C SER A 730 13.55 17.24 -2.69
N ARG A 731 13.20 17.26 -1.41
CA ARG A 731 12.87 16.09 -0.62
C ARG A 731 11.39 15.80 -0.76
N TYR A 732 11.07 14.54 -0.99
CA TYR A 732 9.72 14.02 -1.10
C TYR A 732 9.51 12.90 -0.09
N ILE A 733 8.29 12.83 0.42
CA ILE A 733 7.81 11.78 1.31
C ILE A 733 6.83 10.92 0.51
N HIS A 734 6.93 9.61 0.67
CA HIS A 734 5.98 8.66 0.08
C HIS A 734 5.65 7.54 1.06
N GLN A 735 4.55 6.82 0.78
CA GLN A 735 3.96 5.80 1.66
C GLN A 735 4.73 4.46 1.70
N GLY A 736 6.01 4.44 1.30
CA GLY A 736 6.80 3.21 1.25
C GLY A 736 6.69 2.47 -0.10
N PHE A 737 6.25 1.21 -0.06
CA PHE A 737 6.18 0.31 -1.21
C PHE A 737 5.29 0.82 -2.34
N TYR A 738 5.57 0.35 -3.56
CA TYR A 738 4.68 0.49 -4.69
C TYR A 738 3.46 -0.40 -4.46
N ASN A 739 2.26 0.20 -4.33
CA ASN A 739 1.04 -0.60 -4.32
C ASN A 739 0.93 -1.31 -5.68
N THR A 740 0.61 -2.61 -5.65
CA THR A 740 0.23 -3.33 -6.86
C THR A 740 -1.06 -2.70 -7.40
N PHE A 741 -1.11 -2.50 -8.71
CA PHE A 741 -2.33 -2.04 -9.36
C PHE A 741 -2.52 -2.84 -10.65
N SER A 742 -3.78 -3.10 -10.94
CA SER A 742 -4.22 -3.73 -12.17
C SER A 742 -5.13 -2.80 -12.94
N ARG A 743 -5.08 -2.89 -14.27
CA ARG A 743 -5.98 -2.15 -15.17
C ARG A 743 -7.01 -3.06 -15.83
N ARG A 744 -7.08 -4.32 -15.38
CA ARG A 744 -8.07 -5.32 -15.83
C ARG A 744 -9.51 -4.85 -15.70
N SER A 745 -9.81 -4.01 -14.70
CA SER A 745 -11.16 -3.48 -14.48
C SER A 745 -11.66 -2.53 -15.58
N TYR A 746 -10.76 -2.08 -16.46
CA TYR A 746 -11.05 -1.28 -17.66
C TYR A 746 -10.88 -2.07 -18.95
N TYR A 747 -10.76 -3.40 -18.91
CA TYR A 747 -10.53 -4.22 -20.08
C TYR A 747 -11.75 -5.14 -20.34
N ASP A 748 -12.29 -5.11 -21.55
CA ASP A 748 -13.32 -6.05 -21.99
C ASP A 748 -12.61 -7.30 -22.55
N PHE A 749 -12.69 -8.40 -21.80
CA PHE A 749 -12.03 -9.66 -22.14
C PHE A 749 -12.59 -10.36 -23.37
N ILE A 750 -13.79 -9.99 -23.82
CA ILE A 750 -14.47 -10.62 -24.95
C ILE A 750 -14.17 -9.86 -26.22
N ASP A 751 -14.32 -8.54 -26.16
CA ASP A 751 -13.99 -7.68 -27.29
C ASP A 751 -12.46 -7.54 -27.44
N GLY A 752 -11.72 -7.82 -26.36
CA GLY A 752 -10.27 -7.80 -26.32
C GLY A 752 -9.73 -6.37 -26.43
N THR A 753 -10.39 -5.41 -25.79
CA THR A 753 -10.05 -3.99 -25.88
C THR A 753 -10.28 -3.27 -24.54
N PHE A 754 -9.62 -2.13 -24.35
CA PHE A 754 -9.89 -1.30 -23.18
C PHE A 754 -11.21 -0.53 -23.34
N PHE A 755 -12.06 -0.63 -22.33
CA PHE A 755 -13.30 0.13 -22.21
C PHE A 755 -13.03 1.63 -22.21
N TYR A 756 -13.71 2.36 -23.10
CA TYR A 756 -13.63 3.80 -23.22
C TYR A 756 -14.97 4.48 -22.88
N THR A 757 -14.93 5.53 -22.06
CA THR A 757 -16.03 6.48 -21.87
C THR A 757 -15.51 7.90 -21.70
N ALA A 758 -16.01 8.82 -22.53
CA ALA A 758 -15.72 10.25 -22.40
C ALA A 758 -16.28 10.86 -21.09
N ASP A 759 -17.23 10.18 -20.42
CA ASP A 759 -17.82 10.67 -19.17
C ASP A 759 -16.77 10.75 -18.04
N LEU A 760 -15.76 9.86 -18.01
CA LEU A 760 -14.78 9.79 -16.91
C LEU A 760 -14.07 11.13 -16.68
N TYR A 761 -13.39 11.65 -17.71
CA TYR A 761 -12.67 12.91 -17.60
C TYR A 761 -13.59 14.13 -17.58
N SER A 762 -14.74 14.07 -18.26
CA SER A 762 -15.70 15.18 -18.23
C SER A 762 -16.32 15.39 -16.84
N GLU A 763 -16.69 14.31 -16.15
CA GLU A 763 -17.18 14.34 -14.78
C GLU A 763 -16.07 14.73 -13.79
N PHE A 764 -14.83 14.28 -14.01
CA PHE A 764 -13.69 14.72 -13.21
C PHE A 764 -13.45 16.23 -13.32
N ARG A 765 -13.48 16.79 -14.54
CA ARG A 765 -13.38 18.25 -14.75
C ARG A 765 -14.49 19.03 -14.05
N LYS A 766 -15.73 18.50 -13.99
CA LYS A 766 -16.85 19.12 -13.24
C LYS A 766 -16.56 19.15 -11.74
N GLN A 767 -16.04 18.07 -11.17
CA GLN A 767 -15.64 18.02 -9.77
C GLN A 767 -14.54 19.03 -9.45
N ILE A 768 -13.51 19.13 -10.30
CA ILE A 768 -12.44 20.13 -10.12
C ILE A 768 -12.98 21.56 -10.27
N ARG A 769 -13.98 21.80 -11.11
CA ARG A 769 -14.60 23.13 -11.18
C ARG A 769 -15.36 23.47 -9.90
N ASP A 770 -16.14 22.52 -9.38
CA ASP A 770 -16.97 22.71 -8.18
C ASP A 770 -16.11 22.94 -6.92
N LYS A 771 -15.10 22.09 -6.68
CA LYS A 771 -14.32 22.10 -5.43
C LYS A 771 -13.32 23.25 -5.34
N PHE A 772 -12.86 23.77 -6.47
CA PHE A 772 -11.75 24.72 -6.50
C PHE A 772 -12.20 26.15 -6.86
N GLY A 773 -13.43 26.33 -7.34
CA GLY A 773 -14.13 27.61 -7.37
C GLY A 773 -13.52 28.65 -8.32
N LYS A 774 -13.36 29.90 -7.82
CA LYS A 774 -12.88 31.06 -8.59
C LYS A 774 -11.34 31.05 -8.70
N LYS A 775 -10.85 31.48 -9.87
CA LYS A 775 -9.43 31.59 -10.21
C LYS A 775 -8.63 32.33 -9.13
N TYR A 776 -7.56 31.72 -8.61
CA TYR A 776 -6.60 32.43 -7.76
C TYR A 776 -5.88 33.50 -8.58
N SER A 777 -5.63 34.66 -7.96
CA SER A 777 -4.81 35.71 -8.58
C SER A 777 -3.39 35.19 -8.82
N PRO A 778 -2.74 35.55 -9.95
CA PRO A 778 -1.35 35.19 -10.20
C PRO A 778 -0.44 35.65 -9.05
N LEU A 779 0.51 34.81 -8.65
CA LEU A 779 1.53 35.20 -7.69
C LEU A 779 2.54 36.14 -8.35
N THR A 780 2.89 37.22 -7.65
CA THR A 780 4.07 38.03 -8.01
C THR A 780 5.26 37.48 -7.24
N ILE A 781 6.18 36.80 -7.92
CA ILE A 781 7.39 36.25 -7.27
C ILE A 781 8.48 37.32 -7.29
N HIS A 782 8.87 37.80 -6.13
CA HIS A 782 10.09 38.60 -5.99
C HIS A 782 11.27 37.66 -5.72
N ALA A 783 12.32 37.76 -6.55
CA ALA A 783 13.56 37.04 -6.28
C ALA A 783 14.12 37.49 -4.91
N PRO A 784 14.50 36.57 -4.02
CA PRO A 784 15.08 36.95 -2.74
C PRO A 784 16.37 37.75 -2.98
N LYS A 785 16.49 38.93 -2.37
CA LYS A 785 17.66 39.81 -2.53
C LYS A 785 18.99 39.17 -2.03
N ASN A 786 18.91 38.08 -1.25
CA ASN A 786 20.06 37.44 -0.59
C ASN A 786 20.12 35.92 -0.82
N THR A 787 20.08 35.48 -2.08
CA THR A 787 20.30 34.06 -2.38
C THR A 787 21.77 33.64 -2.30
N SER A 788 22.74 34.56 -2.38
CA SER A 788 24.14 34.21 -2.70
C SER A 788 24.94 33.53 -1.57
N ILE A 789 24.72 33.84 -0.29
CA ILE A 789 25.65 33.40 0.79
C ILE A 789 25.54 31.90 1.09
N PHE A 790 24.35 31.31 0.96
CA PHE A 790 24.10 29.91 1.29
C PHE A 790 24.67 28.92 0.26
N TRP A 791 24.75 29.33 -1.00
CA TRP A 791 25.15 28.47 -2.12
C TRP A 791 26.66 28.49 -2.40
N LEU A 792 27.50 29.10 -1.55
CA LEU A 792 28.93 29.33 -1.86
C LEU A 792 29.90 28.27 -1.30
N LYS A 793 29.42 27.23 -0.60
CA LYS A 793 30.31 26.17 -0.14
C LYS A 793 30.88 25.39 -1.33
N LYS A 794 32.21 25.36 -1.42
CA LYS A 794 33.00 24.66 -2.47
C LYS A 794 33.33 23.21 -2.12
N THR A 795 32.77 22.66 -1.04
CA THR A 795 32.99 21.27 -0.63
C THR A 795 32.58 20.33 -1.77
N ASN A 796 33.43 19.35 -2.08
CA ASN A 796 33.09 18.33 -3.06
C ASN A 796 32.32 17.19 -2.36
N LEU A 797 31.59 16.37 -3.13
CA LEU A 797 30.74 15.33 -2.56
C LEU A 797 31.52 14.29 -1.73
N VAL A 798 32.77 13.99 -2.11
CA VAL A 798 33.62 13.03 -1.39
C VAL A 798 34.02 13.58 -0.02
N SER A 799 34.52 14.82 0.04
CA SER A 799 34.87 15.48 1.31
C SER A 799 33.67 15.58 2.25
N PHE A 800 32.48 15.91 1.71
CA PHE A 800 31.25 15.95 2.50
C PHE A 800 30.91 14.57 3.09
N ILE A 801 31.05 13.50 2.31
CA ILE A 801 30.80 12.14 2.77
C ILE A 801 31.78 11.75 3.88
N ASP A 802 33.06 12.09 3.73
CA ASP A 802 34.09 11.80 4.73
C ASP A 802 33.81 12.53 6.04
N GLU A 803 33.43 13.81 6.00
CA GLU A 803 33.03 14.60 7.17
C GLU A 803 31.81 14.01 7.89
N VAL A 804 30.77 13.65 7.13
CA VAL A 804 29.55 13.02 7.67
C VAL A 804 29.89 11.68 8.34
N ASN A 805 30.69 10.83 7.68
CA ASN A 805 31.09 9.54 8.22
C ASN A 805 32.00 9.67 9.45
N GLN A 806 32.91 10.63 9.47
CA GLN A 806 33.80 10.88 10.60
C GLN A 806 33.00 11.33 11.82
N LYS A 807 32.07 12.28 11.65
CA LYS A 807 31.16 12.68 12.72
C LYS A 807 30.36 11.50 13.26
N ARG A 808 29.78 10.67 12.37
CA ARG A 808 29.05 9.45 12.79
C ARG A 808 29.93 8.50 13.57
N MET A 809 31.19 8.31 13.17
CA MET A 809 32.13 7.48 13.94
C MET A 809 32.37 8.01 15.35
N VAL A 810 32.46 9.33 15.51
CA VAL A 810 32.62 9.99 16.82
C VAL A 810 31.33 9.84 17.65
N GLU A 811 30.16 10.07 17.05
CA GLU A 811 28.86 9.95 17.72
C GLU A 811 28.47 8.49 18.04
N SER A 812 28.97 7.51 17.26
CA SER A 812 28.70 6.07 17.46
C SER A 812 29.54 5.43 18.55
N GLN A 813 30.53 6.14 19.12
CA GLN A 813 31.23 5.63 20.30
C GLN A 813 30.22 5.51 21.44
N HIS A 814 29.89 4.26 21.78
CA HIS A 814 28.92 3.91 22.81
C HIS A 814 29.18 4.69 24.10
N PHE A 815 28.10 5.17 24.72
CA PHE A 815 28.12 5.37 26.16
C PHE A 815 28.42 4.00 26.78
N GLU A 816 29.63 3.84 27.32
CA GLU A 816 29.97 2.64 28.06
C GLU A 816 28.91 2.45 29.16
N LYS A 817 28.58 1.20 29.51
CA LYS A 817 27.64 0.91 30.61
C LYS A 817 27.98 1.73 31.87
N ASN A 818 29.27 1.91 32.14
CA ASN A 818 29.78 2.76 33.22
C ASN A 818 29.35 4.23 33.08
N GLN A 819 29.34 4.80 31.87
CA GLN A 819 28.85 6.17 31.64
C GLN A 819 27.33 6.27 31.81
N LEU A 820 26.56 5.25 31.41
CA LEU A 820 25.13 5.18 31.68
C LEU A 820 24.84 5.06 33.18
N ASP A 821 25.61 4.23 33.90
CA ASP A 821 25.51 4.06 35.34
C ASP A 821 25.86 5.37 36.07
N LEU A 822 26.88 6.10 35.60
CA LEU A 822 27.23 7.45 36.07
C LEU A 822 26.11 8.47 35.78
N LEU A 823 25.44 8.38 34.64
CA LEU A 823 24.31 9.25 34.29
C LEU A 823 23.08 8.97 35.17
N VAL A 824 22.83 7.70 35.47
CA VAL A 824 21.79 7.26 36.41
C VAL A 824 22.12 7.70 37.82
N GLU A 825 23.37 7.58 38.25
CA GLU A 825 23.86 8.04 39.55
C GLU A 825 23.77 9.56 39.67
N PHE A 826 24.18 10.28 38.62
CA PHE A 826 24.04 11.72 38.52
C PHE A 826 22.59 12.17 38.64
N ASN A 827 21.67 11.51 37.93
CA ASN A 827 20.24 11.84 38.00
C ASN A 827 19.66 11.53 39.39
N LYS A 828 20.06 10.42 40.03
CA LYS A 828 19.66 10.08 41.41
C LYS A 828 20.12 11.13 42.42
N ASN A 829 21.30 11.71 42.21
CA ASN A 829 21.93 12.71 43.08
C ASN A 829 21.76 14.16 42.57
N LEU A 830 20.90 14.39 41.56
CA LEU A 830 20.77 15.68 40.89
C LEU A 830 20.38 16.78 41.88
N ARG A 831 19.51 16.46 42.85
CA ARG A 831 19.05 17.40 43.86
C ARG A 831 20.17 17.82 44.82
N SER A 832 21.07 16.91 45.20
CA SER A 832 22.22 17.26 46.04
C SER A 832 23.25 18.08 45.27
N TYR A 833 23.49 17.76 43.98
CA TYR A 833 24.38 18.56 43.14
C TYR A 833 23.84 19.97 42.88
N LEU A 834 22.53 20.12 42.60
CA LEU A 834 21.93 21.44 42.38
C LEU A 834 21.96 22.34 43.62
N LEU A 835 22.02 21.75 44.82
CA LEU A 835 22.15 22.48 46.09
C LEU A 835 23.61 22.81 46.43
N ASN A 836 24.59 22.20 45.76
CA ASN A 836 26.01 22.49 45.90
C ASN A 836 26.67 22.78 44.55
N SER A 837 26.71 24.07 44.19
CA SER A 837 27.25 24.54 42.90
C SER A 837 28.67 24.07 42.58
N LYS A 838 29.49 23.78 43.60
CA LYS A 838 30.87 23.34 43.44
C LYS A 838 30.93 21.87 43.01
N ASP A 839 30.18 20.99 43.68
CA ASP A 839 30.09 19.57 43.35
C ASP A 839 29.43 19.36 41.98
N TYR A 840 28.42 20.20 41.65
CA TYR A 840 27.81 20.19 40.32
C TYR A 840 28.80 20.54 39.21
N GLN A 841 29.64 21.57 39.40
CA GLN A 841 30.68 21.89 38.42
C GLN A 841 31.73 20.78 38.31
N GLU A 842 32.15 20.21 39.43
CA GLU A 842 33.16 19.16 39.44
C GLU A 842 32.68 17.89 38.72
N VAL A 843 31.42 17.49 38.91
CA VAL A 843 30.82 16.34 38.22
C VAL A 843 30.56 16.64 36.74
N ARG A 844 30.11 17.86 36.42
CA ARG A 844 29.92 18.31 35.03
C ARG A 844 31.22 18.27 34.23
N GLU A 845 32.33 18.72 34.81
CA GLU A 845 33.66 18.74 34.18
C GLU A 845 34.30 17.34 34.10
N LYS A 846 34.09 16.47 35.10
CA LYS A 846 34.68 15.12 35.11
C LYS A 846 33.93 14.08 34.26
N GLN A 847 32.62 14.20 34.06
CA GLN A 847 31.79 13.08 33.58
C GLN A 847 31.04 13.31 32.26
N PHE A 848 30.81 14.57 31.83
CA PHE A 848 29.89 14.84 30.71
C PHE A 848 30.47 15.64 29.53
N PHE A 849 31.65 16.24 29.68
CA PHE A 849 32.32 16.99 28.61
C PHE A 849 33.83 16.70 28.62
N VAL A 850 34.22 15.56 28.06
CA VAL A 850 35.56 15.32 27.51
C VAL A 850 35.42 15.14 26.01
#